data_AF-A0AAV4RNS6-F1
#
_entry.id   AF-A0AAV4RNS6-F1
#
_cell.length_a   1.000
_cell.length_b   1.000
_cell.length_c   1.000
_cell.angle_alpha   90.00
_cell.angle_beta   90.00
_cell.angle_gamma   90.00
#
_symmetry.space_group_name_H-M   'P 1'
#
loop_
_entity.id
_entity.type
_entity.pdbx_description
1 polymer ?
#
loop_
_entity_poly.entity_id
_entity_poly.type
_entity_poly.pdbx_seq_one_letter_code
_entity_poly.pdbx_strand_id
1 'polypeptide(L)'
;MYRDYKNSDQDPVFSETVTLDLGDVVSSVSGPKRPHDRVPVQEMKKDFQNCLVNKVGFKGFGLDPQKLSTTVPFTFNDQQYFLRHGAVVIAAITSCTNTSNPSVMLGAGLLAKKAVEKGLSVMPYIKTSMSPGSGVVTYYLQESGVIKYLQQLGFDVVGYGCMTCIGNSGPLPECIVEAIDMGEIVACGVLSGNRNFEGRIHPHTRANYLASPLLVVAYALAGTVNIDFETEPIGKSGDGQEIYLRDIWPSREEIQEVEAKNVLPAMFREVYSKITFGNKRWNSLNAPDGSLYSWDKKSTYIKPPPFFNDMTTALPEIKSIKNARVLLYLGDSVTTDHISPAGSISRNSPAARFLNAQGLTPREYNSYGARRGHDGVMTRGTFANIRLQNKFLKKAGPRTIHVDSNTEMDVFDAAEKYQSEGRQSIVLAGKDYGCGSSRDWAAKGPYLLGVRAIIAESFERIHRSNLVGMGLLPLQFLPGQNAESLKLTGYEQYDIIIPDKLETGMKVTVSLDDGRKFETIARFDTEVELTYFRNGGILQYMFGGEIKDWLPFWGQFSKIDSDPNIDEADKLQYLIQATLPSTRARELVESFPPSKENYHKAIDSLKSRFGQDDLLVEFYVRELLKLTISMNSRDQKVKLPTLYDRIETQLRALESLGVTTEKYAAMLFPLIESCLSEEVLRAWQRNNSFNDKKEESRLENLMQFLKNEVEGEERINLAMKGFSVKDNPKIYSLKKPMHTAAGLFAGSQSSSNCAFCNEKNHESKNCKLALNLDLQEKQLC
;
A
#
# COMPACT_ATOMS: atom_id res chain seq x y z
N MET A 1 27.70 -17.87 -3.00
CA MET A 1 26.50 -17.78 -2.14
C MET A 1 25.78 -19.14 -2.01
N TYR A 2 26.51 -20.26 -1.84
CA TYR A 2 25.89 -21.56 -1.54
C TYR A 2 25.58 -21.63 -0.03
N ARG A 3 24.43 -22.17 0.37
CA ARG A 3 23.95 -22.16 1.76
C ARG A 3 23.61 -23.58 2.24
N ASP A 4 24.16 -23.98 3.39
CA ASP A 4 23.79 -25.19 4.11
C ASP A 4 22.94 -24.88 5.35
N TYR A 5 21.61 -25.01 5.24
CA TYR A 5 20.66 -24.73 6.32
C TYR A 5 20.77 -25.67 7.53
N LYS A 6 21.56 -26.75 7.47
CA LYS A 6 21.86 -27.59 8.64
C LYS A 6 23.08 -27.11 9.42
N ASN A 7 23.86 -26.22 8.84
CA ASN A 7 25.05 -25.65 9.46
C ASN A 7 24.72 -24.25 10.00
N SER A 8 24.56 -24.16 11.32
CA SER A 8 24.31 -22.91 12.05
C SER A 8 25.48 -21.94 11.97
N ASP A 9 26.72 -22.41 11.74
CA ASP A 9 27.90 -21.54 11.64
C ASP A 9 27.86 -20.67 10.36
N GLN A 10 27.00 -21.02 9.41
CA GLN A 10 26.74 -20.23 8.21
C GLN A 10 25.50 -19.33 8.33
N ASP A 11 24.81 -19.30 9.49
CA ASP A 11 23.65 -18.44 9.67
C ASP A 11 24.07 -16.96 9.63
N PRO A 12 23.46 -16.14 8.76
CA PRO A 12 23.73 -14.71 8.75
C PRO A 12 23.35 -14.05 10.08
N VAL A 13 24.02 -12.94 10.41
CA VAL A 13 23.59 -12.07 11.50
C VAL A 13 22.41 -11.21 11.03
N PHE A 14 21.21 -11.57 11.45
CA PHE A 14 19.99 -10.84 11.13
C PHE A 14 19.75 -9.67 12.11
N SER A 15 19.09 -8.60 11.66
CA SER A 15 18.67 -7.51 12.56
C SER A 15 17.62 -7.96 13.58
N GLU A 16 16.78 -8.92 13.22
CA GLU A 16 15.82 -9.58 14.09
C GLU A 16 15.69 -11.05 13.65
N THR A 17 15.55 -11.97 14.60
CA THR A 17 15.29 -13.39 14.32
C THR A 17 13.94 -13.79 14.91
N VAL A 18 13.07 -14.33 14.06
CA VAL A 18 11.76 -14.86 14.46
C VAL A 18 11.75 -16.37 14.23
N THR A 19 11.18 -17.13 15.16
CA THR A 19 11.16 -18.61 15.12
C THR A 19 9.73 -19.13 14.93
N LEU A 20 9.57 -20.15 14.09
CA LEU A 20 8.32 -20.90 13.91
C LEU A 20 8.65 -22.41 13.89
N ASP A 21 8.10 -23.16 14.82
CA ASP A 21 8.14 -24.63 14.76
C ASP A 21 7.09 -25.10 13.75
N LEU A 22 7.51 -25.91 12.76
CA LEU A 22 6.62 -26.48 11.77
C LEU A 22 5.65 -27.52 12.37
N GLY A 23 5.98 -28.09 13.54
CA GLY A 23 5.10 -29.00 14.28
C GLY A 23 3.85 -28.32 14.85
N ASP A 24 3.92 -27.01 15.12
CA ASP A 24 2.79 -26.22 15.63
C ASP A 24 1.83 -25.75 14.52
N VAL A 25 2.20 -25.98 13.25
CA VAL A 25 1.41 -25.54 12.11
C VAL A 25 0.18 -26.42 11.94
N VAL A 26 -1.00 -25.83 12.20
CA VAL A 26 -2.30 -26.45 11.92
C VAL A 26 -2.90 -25.95 10.61
N SER A 27 -3.63 -26.83 9.92
CA SER A 27 -4.44 -26.48 8.74
C SER A 27 -5.34 -25.28 9.04
N SER A 28 -5.22 -24.24 8.21
CA SER A 28 -5.88 -22.96 8.45
C SER A 28 -6.39 -22.35 7.15
N VAL A 29 -7.41 -21.52 7.27
CA VAL A 29 -7.81 -20.55 6.26
C VAL A 29 -7.46 -19.13 6.73
N SER A 30 -7.65 -18.13 5.88
CA SER A 30 -7.53 -16.73 6.32
C SER A 30 -8.67 -15.88 5.77
N GLY A 31 -9.33 -15.11 6.63
CA GLY A 31 -10.51 -14.32 6.27
C GLY A 31 -11.38 -13.89 7.45
N PRO A 32 -12.55 -13.29 7.19
CA PRO A 32 -13.21 -13.19 5.88
C PRO A 32 -12.80 -11.99 5.01
N LYS A 33 -11.98 -11.05 5.54
CA LYS A 33 -11.71 -9.77 4.86
C LYS A 33 -10.23 -9.36 4.77
N ARG A 34 -9.30 -10.03 5.48
CA ARG A 34 -7.86 -9.74 5.38
C ARG A 34 -7.01 -11.01 5.32
N PRO A 35 -5.81 -10.95 4.71
CA PRO A 35 -4.95 -12.13 4.55
C PRO A 35 -4.32 -12.60 5.86
N HIS A 36 -4.09 -11.70 6.81
CA HIS A 36 -3.49 -12.03 8.11
C HIS A 36 -4.52 -12.44 9.17
N ASP A 37 -5.81 -12.45 8.83
CA ASP A 37 -6.88 -12.95 9.71
C ASP A 37 -6.92 -14.48 9.66
N ARG A 38 -5.87 -15.15 10.16
CA ARG A 38 -5.74 -16.61 10.20
C ARG A 38 -6.83 -17.23 11.07
N VAL A 39 -7.43 -18.32 10.59
CA VAL A 39 -8.44 -19.11 11.31
C VAL A 39 -8.08 -20.59 11.15
N PRO A 40 -7.77 -21.32 12.23
CA PRO A 40 -7.64 -22.77 12.19
C PRO A 40 -8.90 -23.42 11.60
N VAL A 41 -8.76 -24.45 10.77
CA VAL A 41 -9.91 -25.08 10.10
C VAL A 41 -10.94 -25.61 11.11
N GLN A 42 -10.48 -26.13 12.25
CA GLN A 42 -11.32 -26.59 13.37
C GLN A 42 -12.18 -25.48 13.98
N GLU A 43 -11.72 -24.23 13.94
CA GLU A 43 -12.43 -23.08 14.51
C GLU A 43 -13.30 -22.34 13.49
N MET A 44 -13.21 -22.71 12.21
CA MET A 44 -13.79 -21.95 11.10
C MET A 44 -15.31 -21.76 11.25
N LYS A 45 -16.05 -22.83 11.57
CA LYS A 45 -17.50 -22.75 11.83
C LYS A 45 -17.83 -21.69 12.90
N LYS A 46 -17.10 -21.73 14.03
CA LYS A 46 -17.30 -20.84 15.17
C LYS A 46 -16.90 -19.39 14.84
N ASP A 47 -15.74 -19.19 14.21
CA ASP A 47 -15.27 -17.86 13.81
C ASP A 47 -16.26 -17.20 12.85
N PHE A 48 -16.79 -17.93 11.87
CA PHE A 48 -17.76 -17.39 10.94
C PHE A 48 -19.10 -17.03 11.61
N GLN A 49 -19.62 -17.90 12.48
CA GLN A 49 -20.84 -17.61 13.23
C GLN A 49 -20.68 -16.35 14.09
N ASN A 50 -19.53 -16.18 14.75
CA ASN A 50 -19.21 -14.95 15.48
C ASN A 50 -19.13 -13.74 14.54
N CYS A 51 -18.50 -13.89 13.37
CA CYS A 51 -18.42 -12.83 12.37
C CYS A 51 -19.80 -12.35 11.90
N LEU A 52 -20.83 -13.20 11.87
CA LEU A 52 -22.18 -12.78 11.46
C LEU A 52 -22.72 -11.65 12.35
N VAL A 53 -22.56 -11.76 13.67
CA VAL A 53 -23.15 -10.85 14.66
C VAL A 53 -22.21 -9.72 15.11
N ASN A 54 -20.90 -9.92 15.01
CA ASN A 54 -19.92 -8.90 15.40
C ASN A 54 -20.15 -7.58 14.64
N LYS A 55 -19.87 -6.45 15.32
CA LYS A 55 -19.96 -5.11 14.72
C LYS A 55 -19.23 -5.07 13.38
N VAL A 56 -19.79 -4.33 12.43
CA VAL A 56 -19.24 -4.20 11.07
C VAL A 56 -17.75 -3.81 11.16
N GLY A 57 -16.91 -4.69 10.62
CA GLY A 57 -15.46 -4.58 10.68
C GLY A 57 -14.79 -5.71 9.89
N PHE A 58 -13.51 -5.98 10.17
CA PHE A 58 -12.78 -7.05 9.48
C PHE A 58 -13.29 -8.46 9.83
N LYS A 59 -13.69 -8.67 11.09
CA LYS A 59 -14.26 -9.90 11.64
C LYS A 59 -15.75 -9.74 12.04
N GLY A 60 -16.50 -8.94 11.27
CA GLY A 60 -17.89 -8.62 11.61
C GLY A 60 -18.74 -8.12 10.45
N PHE A 61 -19.97 -8.65 10.36
CA PHE A 61 -20.97 -8.31 9.36
C PHE A 61 -22.15 -7.52 9.93
N GLY A 62 -22.30 -7.46 11.26
CA GLY A 62 -23.33 -6.69 11.96
C GLY A 62 -24.75 -7.13 11.63
N LEU A 63 -24.99 -8.41 11.39
CA LEU A 63 -26.33 -8.93 11.13
C LEU A 63 -27.17 -8.92 12.42
N ASP A 64 -28.45 -8.61 12.26
CA ASP A 64 -29.45 -8.82 13.31
C ASP A 64 -29.53 -10.33 13.64
N PRO A 65 -29.46 -10.73 14.92
CA PRO A 65 -29.65 -12.11 15.33
C PRO A 65 -30.88 -12.80 14.73
N GLN A 66 -31.96 -12.08 14.46
CA GLN A 66 -33.18 -12.61 13.83
C GLN A 66 -32.97 -13.06 12.38
N LYS A 67 -31.96 -12.51 11.68
CA LYS A 67 -31.63 -12.87 10.29
C LYS A 67 -30.66 -14.05 10.19
N LEU A 68 -30.11 -14.56 11.30
CA LEU A 68 -29.09 -15.63 11.25
C LEU A 68 -29.59 -16.94 10.63
N SER A 69 -30.90 -17.22 10.74
CA SER A 69 -31.55 -18.40 10.17
C SER A 69 -32.12 -18.18 8.77
N THR A 70 -31.90 -17.00 8.17
CA THR A 70 -32.42 -16.67 6.83
C THR A 70 -32.01 -17.73 5.82
N THR A 71 -33.02 -18.27 5.14
CA THR A 71 -32.87 -19.25 4.07
C THR A 71 -33.67 -18.76 2.87
N VAL A 72 -33.04 -18.66 1.71
CA VAL A 72 -33.69 -18.17 0.48
C VAL A 72 -33.75 -19.30 -0.55
N PRO A 73 -34.95 -19.72 -1.00
CA PRO A 73 -35.07 -20.68 -2.08
C PRO A 73 -34.71 -20.03 -3.42
N PHE A 74 -34.05 -20.78 -4.31
CA PHE A 74 -33.82 -20.38 -5.69
C PHE A 74 -33.83 -21.60 -6.60
N THR A 75 -34.12 -21.38 -7.89
CA THR A 75 -34.11 -22.43 -8.90
C THR A 75 -32.85 -22.34 -9.74
N PHE A 76 -32.16 -23.45 -9.95
CA PHE A 76 -31.01 -23.56 -10.82
C PHE A 76 -31.10 -24.89 -11.59
N ASN A 77 -31.05 -24.84 -12.93
CA ASN A 77 -31.24 -26.00 -13.82
C ASN A 77 -32.49 -26.84 -13.44
N ASP A 78 -33.65 -26.18 -13.31
CA ASP A 78 -34.95 -26.79 -12.97
C ASP A 78 -34.99 -27.55 -11.63
N GLN A 79 -34.00 -27.36 -10.77
CA GLN A 79 -33.95 -27.90 -9.42
C GLN A 79 -33.97 -26.79 -8.37
N GLN A 80 -34.64 -27.05 -7.26
CA GLN A 80 -34.76 -26.12 -6.14
C GLN A 80 -33.59 -26.28 -5.17
N TYR A 81 -32.93 -25.16 -4.86
CA TYR A 81 -31.85 -25.07 -3.89
C TYR A 81 -32.18 -24.01 -2.84
N PHE A 82 -31.42 -24.01 -1.74
CA PHE A 82 -31.59 -23.09 -0.63
C PHE A 82 -30.26 -22.42 -0.28
N LEU A 83 -30.23 -21.09 -0.29
CA LEU A 83 -29.07 -20.32 0.10
C LEU A 83 -29.18 -19.87 1.56
N ARG A 84 -28.08 -20.00 2.31
CA ARG A 84 -27.95 -19.61 3.71
C ARG A 84 -26.65 -18.84 3.93
N HIS A 85 -26.54 -18.17 5.07
CA HIS A 85 -25.27 -17.56 5.48
C HIS A 85 -24.16 -18.61 5.53
N GLY A 86 -23.03 -18.31 4.88
CA GLY A 86 -21.88 -19.20 4.79
C GLY A 86 -21.85 -20.06 3.53
N ALA A 87 -22.89 -20.01 2.69
CA ALA A 87 -22.92 -20.74 1.43
C ALA A 87 -21.72 -20.34 0.54
N VAL A 88 -21.01 -21.35 0.04
CA VAL A 88 -19.90 -21.17 -0.90
C VAL A 88 -20.50 -21.02 -2.29
N VAL A 89 -20.34 -19.83 -2.88
CA VAL A 89 -20.83 -19.54 -4.25
C VAL A 89 -19.69 -19.43 -5.26
N ILE A 90 -18.45 -19.25 -4.79
CA ILE A 90 -17.23 -19.27 -5.59
C ILE A 90 -16.21 -20.18 -4.91
N ALA A 91 -15.67 -21.14 -5.67
CA ALA A 91 -14.55 -21.97 -5.24
C ALA A 91 -13.47 -21.98 -6.33
N ALA A 92 -12.37 -21.27 -6.12
CA ALA A 92 -11.38 -21.01 -7.17
C ALA A 92 -9.98 -21.50 -6.78
N ILE A 93 -9.49 -22.54 -7.48
CA ILE A 93 -8.08 -22.89 -7.47
C ILE A 93 -7.37 -21.92 -8.42
N THR A 94 -6.72 -20.91 -7.87
CA THR A 94 -6.18 -19.76 -8.60
C THR A 94 -4.86 -19.28 -7.99
N SER A 95 -4.30 -18.21 -8.57
CA SER A 95 -3.08 -17.51 -8.14
C SER A 95 -1.77 -18.26 -8.37
N CYS A 96 -0.73 -17.51 -8.77
CA CYS A 96 0.64 -18.01 -8.80
C CYS A 96 1.14 -18.48 -7.42
N THR A 97 0.53 -18.02 -6.32
CA THR A 97 0.91 -18.38 -4.94
C THR A 97 0.86 -19.89 -4.71
N ASN A 98 -0.23 -20.55 -5.14
CA ASN A 98 -0.43 -21.98 -4.91
C ASN A 98 -0.31 -22.81 -6.19
N THR A 99 -0.66 -22.25 -7.36
CA THR A 99 -0.59 -23.01 -8.62
C THR A 99 0.84 -23.25 -9.10
N SER A 100 1.83 -22.57 -8.54
CA SER A 100 3.25 -22.85 -8.79
C SER A 100 3.80 -24.01 -7.96
N ASN A 101 3.05 -24.49 -6.97
CA ASN A 101 3.45 -25.56 -6.06
C ASN A 101 2.79 -26.89 -6.50
N PRO A 102 3.56 -27.86 -7.05
CA PRO A 102 3.00 -29.11 -7.53
C PRO A 102 2.38 -29.95 -6.42
N SER A 103 2.97 -29.97 -5.21
CA SER A 103 2.48 -30.77 -4.09
C SER A 103 1.02 -30.44 -3.76
N VAL A 104 0.66 -29.16 -3.66
CA VAL A 104 -0.72 -28.77 -3.32
C VAL A 104 -1.71 -28.92 -4.49
N MET A 105 -1.23 -28.79 -5.73
CA MET A 105 -2.07 -29.00 -6.92
C MET A 105 -2.37 -30.49 -7.15
N LEU A 106 -1.35 -31.36 -7.01
CA LEU A 106 -1.52 -32.81 -7.04
C LEU A 106 -2.34 -33.29 -5.85
N GLY A 107 -2.10 -32.74 -4.65
CA GLY A 107 -2.93 -33.00 -3.48
C GLY A 107 -4.41 -32.67 -3.70
N ALA A 108 -4.72 -31.54 -4.34
CA ALA A 108 -6.11 -31.21 -4.70
C ALA A 108 -6.68 -32.21 -5.72
N GLY A 109 -5.89 -32.64 -6.70
CA GLY A 109 -6.28 -33.67 -7.66
C GLY A 109 -6.54 -35.04 -7.02
N LEU A 110 -5.69 -35.44 -6.08
CA LEU A 110 -5.84 -36.69 -5.32
C LEU A 110 -7.06 -36.65 -4.41
N LEU A 111 -7.30 -35.53 -3.73
CA LEU A 111 -8.52 -35.32 -2.93
C LEU A 111 -9.77 -35.41 -3.83
N ALA A 112 -9.75 -34.77 -5.00
CA ALA A 112 -10.84 -34.85 -5.98
C ALA A 112 -11.07 -36.30 -6.45
N LYS A 113 -10.00 -37.05 -6.73
CA LYS A 113 -10.07 -38.47 -7.07
C LYS A 113 -10.75 -39.28 -5.98
N LYS A 114 -10.29 -39.18 -4.73
CA LYS A 114 -10.89 -39.90 -3.58
C LYS A 114 -12.34 -39.51 -3.35
N ALA A 115 -12.69 -38.23 -3.51
CA ALA A 115 -14.07 -37.75 -3.38
C ALA A 115 -15.00 -38.35 -4.45
N VAL A 116 -14.58 -38.32 -5.72
CA VAL A 116 -15.36 -38.88 -6.84
C VAL A 116 -15.51 -40.40 -6.71
N GLU A 117 -14.45 -41.11 -6.32
CA GLU A 117 -14.49 -42.57 -6.12
C GLU A 117 -15.43 -42.97 -4.97
N LYS A 118 -15.68 -42.07 -4.01
CA LYS A 118 -16.69 -42.22 -2.96
C LYS A 118 -18.08 -41.68 -3.34
N GLY A 119 -18.28 -41.26 -4.58
CA GLY A 119 -19.58 -40.80 -5.09
C GLY A 119 -19.96 -39.37 -4.67
N LEU A 120 -19.01 -38.57 -4.17
CA LEU A 120 -19.26 -37.16 -3.84
C LEU A 120 -19.25 -36.28 -5.10
N SER A 121 -20.01 -35.19 -5.05
CA SER A 121 -20.08 -34.18 -6.11
C SER A 121 -20.21 -32.77 -5.51
N VAL A 122 -19.90 -31.75 -6.32
CA VAL A 122 -20.07 -30.34 -5.96
C VAL A 122 -21.46 -29.89 -6.42
N MET A 123 -22.15 -29.06 -5.61
CA MET A 123 -23.43 -28.48 -6.02
C MET A 123 -23.28 -27.66 -7.31
N PRO A 124 -24.15 -27.84 -8.32
CA PRO A 124 -23.91 -27.33 -9.68
C PRO A 124 -24.00 -25.81 -9.80
N TYR A 125 -24.59 -25.12 -8.81
CA TYR A 125 -24.68 -23.67 -8.79
C TYR A 125 -23.37 -23.00 -8.28
N ILE A 126 -22.46 -23.76 -7.67
CA ILE A 126 -21.19 -23.24 -7.17
C ILE A 126 -20.28 -22.95 -8.36
N LYS A 127 -19.77 -21.72 -8.43
CA LYS A 127 -18.82 -21.35 -9.47
C LYS A 127 -17.43 -21.86 -9.16
N THR A 128 -17.15 -23.08 -9.59
CA THR A 128 -15.84 -23.72 -9.54
C THR A 128 -14.94 -23.26 -10.69
N SER A 129 -13.63 -23.19 -10.46
CA SER A 129 -12.65 -22.84 -11.50
C SER A 129 -11.23 -23.25 -11.12
N MET A 130 -10.45 -23.68 -12.12
CA MET A 130 -9.00 -23.84 -12.01
C MET A 130 -8.27 -22.89 -12.96
N SER A 131 -7.36 -22.09 -12.42
CA SER A 131 -6.62 -21.02 -13.11
C SER A 131 -5.10 -21.22 -12.98
N PRO A 132 -4.49 -22.18 -13.69
CA PRO A 132 -3.07 -22.48 -13.49
C PRO A 132 -2.16 -21.31 -13.90
N GLY A 133 -1.06 -21.12 -13.16
CA GLY A 133 -0.05 -20.11 -13.48
C GLY A 133 0.77 -20.41 -14.75
N SER A 134 0.87 -21.67 -15.15
CA SER A 134 1.56 -22.11 -16.36
C SER A 134 0.93 -23.37 -16.95
N GLY A 135 1.27 -23.67 -18.21
CA GLY A 135 0.86 -24.93 -18.86
C GLY A 135 1.47 -26.18 -18.23
N VAL A 136 2.59 -26.07 -17.51
CA VAL A 136 3.25 -27.21 -16.83
C VAL A 136 2.31 -27.83 -15.80
N VAL A 137 1.50 -27.01 -15.13
CA VAL A 137 0.52 -27.46 -14.14
C VAL A 137 -0.50 -28.40 -14.75
N THR A 138 -1.10 -27.99 -15.87
CA THR A 138 -2.06 -28.83 -16.59
C THR A 138 -1.41 -30.13 -17.06
N TYR A 139 -0.16 -30.06 -17.50
CA TYR A 139 0.60 -31.23 -17.98
C TYR A 139 0.75 -32.28 -16.88
N TYR A 140 1.31 -31.95 -15.71
CA TYR A 140 1.49 -32.97 -14.68
C TYR A 140 0.15 -33.46 -14.10
N LEU A 141 -0.90 -32.63 -14.09
CA LEU A 141 -2.25 -33.05 -13.67
C LEU A 141 -2.87 -34.05 -14.67
N GLN A 142 -2.59 -33.89 -15.96
CA GLN A 142 -2.97 -34.83 -17.01
C GLN A 142 -2.20 -36.15 -16.88
N GLU A 143 -0.86 -36.10 -16.80
CA GLU A 143 -0.01 -37.29 -16.73
C GLU A 143 -0.23 -38.12 -15.47
N SER A 144 -0.44 -37.48 -14.33
CA SER A 144 -0.84 -38.17 -13.08
C SER A 144 -2.26 -38.72 -13.11
N GLY A 145 -3.06 -38.39 -14.12
CA GLY A 145 -4.43 -38.86 -14.30
C GLY A 145 -5.45 -38.23 -13.37
N VAL A 146 -5.07 -37.23 -12.57
CA VAL A 146 -5.96 -36.61 -11.57
C VAL A 146 -6.85 -35.51 -12.15
N ILE A 147 -6.47 -34.91 -13.30
CA ILE A 147 -7.20 -33.77 -13.87
C ILE A 147 -8.68 -34.09 -14.16
N LYS A 148 -8.98 -35.31 -14.64
CA LYS A 148 -10.35 -35.71 -14.98
C LYS A 148 -11.29 -35.66 -13.77
N TYR A 149 -10.77 -35.93 -12.57
CA TYR A 149 -11.56 -35.88 -11.33
C TYR A 149 -11.78 -34.44 -10.87
N LEU A 150 -10.80 -33.56 -11.05
CA LEU A 150 -10.98 -32.12 -10.85
C LEU A 150 -12.08 -31.58 -11.78
N GLN A 151 -12.04 -31.95 -13.07
CA GLN A 151 -13.05 -31.56 -14.05
C GLN A 151 -14.44 -32.11 -13.71
N GLN A 152 -14.54 -33.35 -13.24
CA GLN A 152 -15.81 -33.93 -12.79
C GLN A 152 -16.43 -33.18 -11.59
N LEU A 153 -15.60 -32.58 -10.74
CA LEU A 153 -16.05 -31.68 -9.65
C LEU A 153 -16.21 -30.21 -10.11
N GLY A 154 -16.09 -29.92 -11.42
CA GLY A 154 -16.26 -28.60 -12.02
C GLY A 154 -15.00 -27.71 -12.02
N PHE A 155 -13.85 -28.22 -11.58
CA PHE A 155 -12.57 -27.50 -11.61
C PHE A 155 -11.86 -27.62 -12.96
N ASP A 156 -12.56 -27.25 -14.03
CA ASP A 156 -11.97 -27.13 -15.36
C ASP A 156 -10.89 -26.05 -15.42
N VAL A 157 -9.92 -26.24 -16.33
CA VAL A 157 -8.96 -25.19 -16.68
C VAL A 157 -9.69 -24.09 -17.45
N VAL A 158 -9.95 -22.96 -16.80
CA VAL A 158 -10.68 -21.85 -17.42
C VAL A 158 -9.78 -20.77 -18.03
N GLY A 159 -8.45 -20.93 -17.91
CA GLY A 159 -7.46 -20.00 -18.43
C GLY A 159 -6.14 -19.99 -17.65
N TYR A 160 -5.10 -19.43 -18.28
CA TYR A 160 -3.76 -19.29 -17.71
C TYR A 160 -3.49 -17.82 -17.39
N GLY A 161 -3.75 -17.41 -16.14
CA GLY A 161 -3.62 -16.02 -15.73
C GLY A 161 -4.20 -15.76 -14.34
N CYS A 162 -4.19 -14.49 -13.92
CA CYS A 162 -4.60 -14.12 -12.56
C CYS A 162 -6.07 -14.45 -12.23
N MET A 163 -6.99 -14.24 -13.18
CA MET A 163 -8.43 -14.54 -13.07
C MET A 163 -9.04 -14.15 -11.71
N THR A 164 -9.65 -15.08 -10.97
CA THR A 164 -10.30 -14.80 -9.67
C THR A 164 -9.37 -14.14 -8.64
N CYS A 165 -8.05 -14.40 -8.67
CA CYS A 165 -7.07 -13.81 -7.75
C CYS A 165 -7.01 -12.26 -7.81
N ILE A 166 -7.34 -11.68 -8.98
CA ILE A 166 -7.37 -10.22 -9.18
C ILE A 166 -8.79 -9.65 -9.25
N GLY A 167 -9.81 -10.48 -8.97
CA GLY A 167 -11.21 -10.08 -9.06
C GLY A 167 -11.84 -10.29 -10.43
N ASN A 168 -11.12 -10.90 -11.39
CA ASN A 168 -11.69 -11.33 -12.67
C ASN A 168 -12.40 -12.67 -12.50
N SER A 169 -13.33 -12.74 -11.54
CA SER A 169 -14.10 -13.94 -11.22
C SER A 169 -15.26 -14.19 -12.18
N GLY A 170 -15.60 -13.23 -13.04
CA GLY A 170 -16.79 -13.26 -13.91
C GLY A 170 -18.11 -13.21 -13.13
N PRO A 171 -19.26 -13.22 -13.83
CA PRO A 171 -20.58 -13.12 -13.20
C PRO A 171 -20.97 -14.40 -12.45
N LEU A 172 -21.76 -14.27 -11.39
CA LEU A 172 -22.55 -15.37 -10.84
C LEU A 172 -23.88 -15.49 -11.61
N PRO A 173 -24.50 -16.68 -11.65
CA PRO A 173 -25.87 -16.85 -12.15
C PRO A 173 -26.85 -15.87 -11.48
N GLU A 174 -27.77 -15.31 -12.27
CA GLU A 174 -28.70 -14.26 -11.84
C GLU A 174 -29.57 -14.71 -10.66
N CYS A 175 -30.10 -15.93 -10.70
CA CYS A 175 -30.91 -16.48 -9.60
C CYS A 175 -30.15 -16.58 -8.28
N ILE A 176 -28.82 -16.76 -8.30
CA ILE A 176 -27.98 -16.76 -7.10
C ILE A 176 -27.77 -15.34 -6.60
N VAL A 177 -27.51 -14.40 -7.52
CA VAL A 177 -27.36 -12.98 -7.18
C VAL A 177 -28.64 -12.44 -6.53
N GLU A 178 -29.79 -12.72 -7.12
CA GLU A 178 -31.11 -12.37 -6.57
C GLU A 178 -31.32 -12.98 -5.19
N ALA A 179 -31.00 -14.27 -5.00
CA ALA A 179 -31.14 -14.92 -3.71
C ALA A 179 -30.21 -14.32 -2.64
N ILE A 180 -28.98 -13.93 -3.02
CA ILE A 180 -28.03 -13.24 -2.13
C ILE A 180 -28.60 -11.89 -1.70
N ASP A 181 -29.08 -11.09 -2.65
CA ASP A 181 -29.54 -9.73 -2.40
C ASP A 181 -30.86 -9.72 -1.61
N MET A 182 -31.84 -10.56 -2.00
CA MET A 182 -33.13 -10.69 -1.31
C MET A 182 -32.98 -11.14 0.15
N GLY A 183 -32.07 -12.08 0.42
CA GLY A 183 -31.83 -12.59 1.77
C GLY A 183 -30.78 -11.82 2.56
N GLU A 184 -30.15 -10.79 1.97
CA GLU A 184 -28.95 -10.14 2.51
C GLU A 184 -27.86 -11.15 2.92
N ILE A 185 -27.73 -12.24 2.15
CA ILE A 185 -26.91 -13.40 2.52
C ILE A 185 -25.43 -13.01 2.54
N VAL A 186 -24.74 -13.31 3.64
CA VAL A 186 -23.27 -13.34 3.69
C VAL A 186 -22.78 -14.60 2.92
N ALA A 187 -22.74 -14.48 1.60
CA ALA A 187 -22.21 -15.49 0.70
C ALA A 187 -20.68 -15.48 0.68
N CYS A 188 -20.11 -16.66 0.50
CA CYS A 188 -18.68 -16.91 0.65
C CYS A 188 -17.99 -17.24 -0.67
N GLY A 189 -16.80 -16.66 -0.86
CA GLY A 189 -15.81 -17.12 -1.83
C GLY A 189 -14.64 -17.81 -1.15
N VAL A 190 -14.24 -18.99 -1.60
CA VAL A 190 -13.05 -19.71 -1.12
C VAL A 190 -12.05 -19.81 -2.27
N LEU A 191 -10.83 -19.37 -2.07
CA LEU A 191 -9.84 -19.33 -3.13
C LEU A 191 -8.41 -19.63 -2.66
N SER A 192 -7.60 -20.21 -3.53
CA SER A 192 -6.16 -20.42 -3.27
C SER A 192 -5.30 -19.21 -3.61
N GLY A 193 -5.87 -18.00 -3.44
CA GLY A 193 -5.18 -16.73 -3.63
C GLY A 193 -4.35 -16.31 -2.43
N ASN A 194 -3.94 -15.04 -2.44
CA ASN A 194 -3.20 -14.41 -1.33
C ASN A 194 -3.88 -13.14 -0.79
N ARG A 195 -5.04 -12.76 -1.34
CA ARG A 195 -5.79 -11.57 -0.93
C ARG A 195 -7.28 -11.81 -1.00
N ASN A 196 -7.98 -11.33 0.01
CA ASN A 196 -9.40 -11.58 0.26
C ASN A 196 -10.13 -10.32 0.79
N PHE A 197 -9.63 -9.13 0.46
CA PHE A 197 -10.29 -7.86 0.81
C PHE A 197 -11.74 -7.84 0.31
N GLU A 198 -12.63 -7.25 1.11
CA GLU A 198 -14.06 -7.15 0.79
C GLU A 198 -14.26 -6.45 -0.57
N GLY A 199 -15.05 -7.06 -1.47
CA GLY A 199 -15.31 -6.51 -2.81
C GLY A 199 -14.20 -6.74 -3.85
N ARG A 200 -13.05 -7.33 -3.48
CA ARG A 200 -11.98 -7.65 -4.43
C ARG A 200 -12.28 -8.91 -5.24
N ILE A 201 -12.78 -9.97 -4.61
CA ILE A 201 -12.96 -11.27 -5.27
C ILE A 201 -14.17 -11.26 -6.19
N HIS A 202 -15.33 -10.90 -5.65
CA HIS A 202 -16.56 -10.71 -6.40
C HIS A 202 -17.47 -9.73 -5.65
N PRO A 203 -18.30 -8.92 -6.33
CA PRO A 203 -19.16 -7.94 -5.66
C PRO A 203 -20.18 -8.55 -4.67
N HIS A 204 -20.60 -9.79 -4.93
CA HIS A 204 -21.61 -10.52 -4.16
C HIS A 204 -21.01 -11.49 -3.12
N THR A 205 -19.69 -11.53 -2.93
CA THR A 205 -19.05 -12.32 -1.86
C THR A 205 -18.53 -11.42 -0.75
N ARG A 206 -19.35 -11.23 0.28
CA ARG A 206 -19.01 -10.41 1.46
C ARG A 206 -17.94 -11.07 2.34
N ALA A 207 -17.86 -12.40 2.33
CA ALA A 207 -16.85 -13.17 3.03
C ALA A 207 -15.95 -13.90 2.04
N ASN A 208 -14.63 -13.76 2.17
CA ASN A 208 -13.67 -14.41 1.29
C ASN A 208 -12.56 -15.07 2.10
N TYR A 209 -12.30 -16.36 1.84
CA TYR A 209 -11.31 -17.14 2.58
C TYR A 209 -10.19 -17.61 1.67
N LEU A 210 -8.96 -17.33 2.09
CA LEU A 210 -7.75 -17.89 1.50
C LEU A 210 -7.53 -19.29 2.07
N ALA A 211 -7.33 -20.26 1.20
CA ALA A 211 -7.17 -21.66 1.59
C ALA A 211 -6.20 -22.39 0.66
N SER A 212 -5.65 -23.53 1.07
CA SER A 212 -4.90 -24.39 0.14
C SER A 212 -5.84 -24.90 -0.98
N PRO A 213 -5.31 -25.27 -2.16
CA PRO A 213 -6.10 -25.90 -3.22
C PRO A 213 -6.95 -27.10 -2.74
N LEU A 214 -6.42 -27.91 -1.80
CA LEU A 214 -7.16 -29.03 -1.19
C LEU A 214 -8.40 -28.54 -0.43
N LEU A 215 -8.24 -27.50 0.41
CA LEU A 215 -9.34 -26.91 1.17
C LEU A 215 -10.35 -26.20 0.26
N VAL A 216 -9.92 -25.62 -0.88
CA VAL A 216 -10.86 -25.07 -1.87
C VAL A 216 -11.80 -26.17 -2.39
N VAL A 217 -11.25 -27.33 -2.74
CA VAL A 217 -12.07 -28.49 -3.17
C VAL A 217 -12.95 -28.98 -2.03
N ALA A 218 -12.44 -29.07 -0.80
CA ALA A 218 -13.21 -29.49 0.37
C ALA A 218 -14.41 -28.57 0.64
N TYR A 219 -14.21 -27.25 0.65
CA TYR A 219 -15.32 -26.29 0.85
C TYR A 219 -16.28 -26.26 -0.34
N ALA A 220 -15.85 -26.57 -1.56
CA ALA A 220 -16.75 -26.74 -2.69
C ALA A 220 -17.65 -27.97 -2.53
N LEU A 221 -17.10 -29.11 -2.08
CA LEU A 221 -17.86 -30.32 -1.78
C LEU A 221 -18.87 -30.10 -0.65
N ALA A 222 -18.45 -29.45 0.45
CA ALA A 222 -19.34 -29.10 1.55
C ALA A 222 -20.40 -28.06 1.16
N GLY A 223 -20.06 -27.15 0.23
CA GLY A 223 -20.91 -26.06 -0.23
C GLY A 223 -21.18 -24.97 0.82
N THR A 224 -20.54 -25.03 1.97
CA THR A 224 -20.65 -24.04 3.04
C THR A 224 -19.34 -23.93 3.80
N VAL A 225 -19.01 -22.73 4.27
CA VAL A 225 -17.91 -22.50 5.19
C VAL A 225 -18.34 -22.72 6.66
N ASN A 226 -19.64 -22.82 6.91
CA ASN A 226 -20.24 -23.06 8.22
C ASN A 226 -20.30 -24.57 8.55
N ILE A 227 -19.15 -25.25 8.46
CA ILE A 227 -18.98 -26.69 8.69
C ILE A 227 -17.77 -26.94 9.58
N ASP A 228 -17.89 -27.90 10.49
CA ASP A 228 -16.79 -28.50 11.24
C ASP A 228 -16.43 -29.85 10.62
N PHE A 229 -15.30 -29.90 9.91
CA PHE A 229 -14.88 -31.11 9.18
C PHE A 229 -14.49 -32.30 10.08
N GLU A 230 -14.29 -32.08 11.39
CA GLU A 230 -13.99 -33.18 12.32
C GLU A 230 -15.26 -33.91 12.77
N THR A 231 -16.35 -33.17 12.94
CA THR A 231 -17.59 -33.68 13.54
C THR A 231 -18.72 -33.86 12.53
N GLU A 232 -18.68 -33.16 11.39
CA GLU A 232 -19.71 -33.20 10.36
C GLU A 232 -19.20 -33.87 9.06
N PRO A 233 -20.00 -34.74 8.42
CA PRO A 233 -19.65 -35.32 7.13
C PRO A 233 -19.67 -34.26 6.02
N ILE A 234 -18.76 -34.38 5.06
CA ILE A 234 -18.71 -33.52 3.88
C ILE A 234 -19.83 -33.84 2.88
N GLY A 235 -20.35 -35.07 2.95
CA GLY A 235 -21.44 -35.55 2.12
C GLY A 235 -21.73 -37.01 2.39
N LYS A 236 -22.61 -37.59 1.58
CA LYS A 236 -22.95 -39.01 1.62
C LYS A 236 -22.57 -39.65 0.30
N SER A 237 -22.05 -40.88 0.35
CA SER A 237 -21.81 -41.70 -0.83
C SER A 237 -23.13 -42.18 -1.46
N GLY A 238 -23.05 -42.77 -2.65
CA GLY A 238 -24.23 -43.27 -3.39
C GLY A 238 -25.03 -44.36 -2.66
N ASP A 239 -24.40 -45.06 -1.71
CA ASP A 239 -25.02 -46.06 -0.82
C ASP A 239 -25.47 -45.48 0.54
N GLY A 240 -25.31 -44.18 0.74
CA GLY A 240 -25.77 -43.45 1.92
C GLY A 240 -24.78 -43.39 3.09
N GLN A 241 -23.57 -43.93 2.97
CA GLN A 241 -22.53 -43.83 4.00
C GLN A 241 -22.07 -42.37 4.17
N GLU A 242 -21.92 -41.93 5.42
CA GLU A 242 -21.37 -40.61 5.74
C GLU A 242 -19.87 -40.58 5.46
N ILE A 243 -19.44 -39.61 4.64
CA ILE A 243 -18.04 -39.42 4.28
C ILE A 243 -17.51 -38.17 4.98
N TYR A 244 -16.42 -38.31 5.73
CA TYR A 244 -15.73 -37.22 6.41
C TYR A 244 -14.54 -36.73 5.58
N LEU A 245 -14.06 -35.51 5.84
CA LEU A 245 -12.90 -34.96 5.13
C LEU A 245 -11.66 -35.86 5.28
N ARG A 246 -11.45 -36.42 6.48
CA ARG A 246 -10.35 -37.37 6.76
C ARG A 246 -10.36 -38.61 5.89
N ASP A 247 -11.52 -39.00 5.35
CA ASP A 247 -11.65 -40.21 4.54
C ASP A 247 -11.19 -40.01 3.08
N ILE A 248 -11.04 -38.76 2.66
CA ILE A 248 -10.66 -38.36 1.30
C ILE A 248 -9.39 -37.50 1.26
N TRP A 249 -8.84 -37.13 2.41
CA TRP A 249 -7.63 -36.33 2.50
C TRP A 249 -6.40 -37.17 2.12
N PRO A 250 -5.59 -36.74 1.13
CA PRO A 250 -4.38 -37.48 0.77
C PRO A 250 -3.27 -37.30 1.80
N SER A 251 -2.47 -38.34 2.02
CA SER A 251 -1.30 -38.25 2.89
C SER A 251 -0.16 -37.49 2.19
N ARG A 252 0.83 -37.02 2.97
CA ARG A 252 1.99 -36.32 2.39
C ARG A 252 2.83 -37.26 1.52
N GLU A 253 2.95 -38.51 1.93
CA GLU A 253 3.67 -39.57 1.23
C GLU A 253 3.00 -39.88 -0.11
N GLU A 254 1.67 -39.98 -0.14
CA GLU A 254 0.90 -40.17 -1.39
C GLU A 254 1.14 -39.03 -2.37
N ILE A 255 1.17 -37.78 -1.90
CA ILE A 255 1.44 -36.61 -2.75
C ILE A 255 2.87 -36.65 -3.29
N GLN A 256 3.85 -36.93 -2.43
CA GLN A 256 5.27 -36.95 -2.80
C GLN A 256 5.58 -38.04 -3.83
N GLU A 257 4.96 -39.22 -3.69
CA GLU A 257 5.12 -40.31 -4.66
C GLU A 257 4.63 -39.89 -6.06
N VAL A 258 3.44 -39.27 -6.12
CA VAL A 258 2.87 -38.79 -7.38
C VAL A 258 3.69 -37.62 -7.94
N GLU A 259 4.17 -36.71 -7.10
CA GLU A 259 5.00 -35.58 -7.52
C GLU A 259 6.33 -36.05 -8.12
N ALA A 260 7.06 -36.93 -7.43
CA ALA A 260 8.34 -37.45 -7.89
C ALA A 260 8.22 -38.20 -9.23
N LYS A 261 7.09 -38.88 -9.45
CA LYS A 261 6.84 -39.63 -10.69
C LYS A 261 6.40 -38.75 -11.86
N ASN A 262 5.64 -37.69 -11.61
CA ASN A 262 4.92 -36.96 -12.66
C ASN A 262 5.43 -35.52 -12.89
N VAL A 263 6.31 -34.97 -12.05
CA VAL A 263 6.84 -33.61 -12.25
C VAL A 263 8.27 -33.71 -12.78
N LEU A 264 8.40 -33.81 -14.10
CA LEU A 264 9.67 -34.10 -14.77
C LEU A 264 10.26 -32.89 -15.51
N PRO A 265 11.60 -32.73 -15.55
CA PRO A 265 12.26 -31.61 -16.26
C PRO A 265 11.88 -31.49 -17.74
N ALA A 266 11.56 -32.60 -18.40
CA ALA A 266 11.14 -32.62 -19.80
C ALA A 266 9.88 -31.78 -20.05
N MET A 267 8.93 -31.79 -19.11
CA MET A 267 7.68 -31.01 -19.22
C MET A 267 7.95 -29.51 -19.24
N PHE A 268 8.88 -29.04 -18.40
CA PHE A 268 9.29 -27.64 -18.39
C PHE A 268 9.94 -27.23 -19.71
N ARG A 269 10.87 -28.06 -20.23
CA ARG A 269 11.51 -27.78 -21.53
C ARG A 269 10.48 -27.66 -22.64
N GLU A 270 9.50 -28.57 -22.68
CA GLU A 270 8.48 -28.57 -23.74
C GLU A 270 7.55 -27.34 -23.67
N VAL A 271 7.06 -26.99 -22.49
CA VAL A 271 6.15 -25.85 -22.33
C VAL A 271 6.88 -24.55 -22.63
N TYR A 272 8.08 -24.36 -22.08
CA TYR A 272 8.81 -23.11 -22.23
C TYR A 272 9.50 -22.95 -23.59
N SER A 273 9.84 -24.04 -24.30
CA SER A 273 10.36 -23.92 -25.67
C SER A 273 9.33 -23.34 -26.65
N LYS A 274 8.03 -23.41 -26.30
CA LYS A 274 6.93 -22.95 -27.16
C LYS A 274 6.43 -21.53 -26.81
N ILE A 275 6.83 -20.96 -25.67
CA ILE A 275 6.21 -19.73 -25.13
C ILE A 275 6.48 -18.49 -26.00
N THR A 276 7.64 -18.42 -26.64
CA THR A 276 8.07 -17.29 -27.49
C THR A 276 7.37 -17.26 -28.84
N PHE A 277 6.85 -18.39 -29.33
CA PHE A 277 6.13 -18.44 -30.61
C PHE A 277 4.70 -17.90 -30.52
N GLY A 278 4.19 -17.64 -29.31
CA GLY A 278 2.81 -17.21 -29.10
C GLY A 278 1.78 -18.24 -29.57
N ASN A 279 0.54 -17.79 -29.78
CA ASN A 279 -0.51 -18.61 -30.39
C ASN A 279 -0.98 -17.97 -31.72
N LYS A 280 -1.79 -18.70 -32.49
CA LYS A 280 -2.30 -18.21 -33.79
C LYS A 280 -2.98 -16.83 -33.70
N ARG A 281 -3.69 -16.54 -32.61
CA ARG A 281 -4.36 -15.25 -32.41
C ARG A 281 -3.36 -14.12 -32.15
N TRP A 282 -2.34 -14.36 -31.33
CA TRP A 282 -1.26 -13.41 -31.08
C TRP A 282 -0.49 -13.10 -32.37
N ASN A 283 -0.10 -14.13 -33.11
CA ASN A 283 0.67 -13.99 -34.34
C ASN A 283 -0.11 -13.34 -35.49
N SER A 284 -1.44 -13.31 -35.40
CA SER A 284 -2.31 -12.60 -36.37
C SER A 284 -2.54 -11.12 -36.06
N LEU A 285 -2.02 -10.61 -34.94
CA LEU A 285 -2.14 -9.19 -34.61
C LEU A 285 -1.19 -8.39 -35.50
N ASN A 286 -1.74 -7.44 -36.26
CA ASN A 286 -0.95 -6.49 -37.03
C ASN A 286 -0.46 -5.38 -36.10
N ALA A 287 0.85 -5.20 -36.00
CA ALA A 287 1.47 -4.08 -35.29
C ALA A 287 2.08 -3.09 -36.30
N PRO A 288 1.96 -1.78 -36.09
CA PRO A 288 2.61 -0.78 -36.97
C PRO A 288 4.13 -0.77 -36.76
N ASP A 289 4.89 -0.47 -37.83
CA ASP A 289 6.37 -0.50 -37.84
C ASP A 289 7.04 0.76 -37.24
N GLY A 290 6.31 1.62 -36.54
CA GLY A 290 6.80 2.90 -36.04
C GLY A 290 7.22 2.88 -34.56
N SER A 291 8.33 3.57 -34.22
CA SER A 291 8.81 3.71 -32.84
C SER A 291 7.95 4.66 -31.98
N LEU A 292 7.18 5.56 -32.62
CA LEU A 292 6.24 6.46 -31.94
C LEU A 292 4.82 5.90 -32.01
N TYR A 293 4.14 5.86 -30.87
CA TYR A 293 2.77 5.35 -30.79
C TYR A 293 1.78 6.30 -31.45
N SER A 294 1.13 5.83 -32.52
CA SER A 294 0.07 6.56 -33.23
C SER A 294 -1.24 6.55 -32.41
N TRP A 295 -1.45 7.58 -31.60
CA TRP A 295 -2.63 7.70 -30.75
C TRP A 295 -3.94 7.76 -31.57
N ASP A 296 -4.82 6.79 -31.38
CA ASP A 296 -6.18 6.83 -31.90
C ASP A 296 -7.10 7.59 -30.94
N LYS A 297 -7.63 8.73 -31.38
CA LYS A 297 -8.57 9.57 -30.60
C LYS A 297 -9.89 8.86 -30.27
N LYS A 298 -10.26 7.82 -31.02
CA LYS A 298 -11.48 7.02 -30.76
C LYS A 298 -11.23 5.87 -29.79
N SER A 299 -9.98 5.58 -29.45
CA SER A 299 -9.65 4.48 -28.55
C SER A 299 -10.17 4.77 -27.15
N THR A 300 -10.97 3.83 -26.63
CA THR A 300 -11.40 3.84 -25.23
C THR A 300 -10.47 3.03 -24.32
N TYR A 301 -9.34 2.53 -24.86
CA TYR A 301 -8.37 1.69 -24.14
C TYR A 301 -7.02 2.36 -23.95
N ILE A 302 -6.52 3.09 -24.95
CA ILE A 302 -5.19 3.71 -24.95
C ILE A 302 -5.35 5.18 -25.32
N LYS A 303 -4.99 6.09 -24.41
CA LYS A 303 -5.08 7.55 -24.58
C LYS A 303 -3.77 8.20 -24.12
N PRO A 304 -3.27 9.27 -24.79
CA PRO A 304 -2.13 10.01 -24.29
C PRO A 304 -2.49 10.64 -22.93
N PRO A 305 -1.72 10.35 -21.87
CA PRO A 305 -2.01 10.89 -20.55
C PRO A 305 -1.58 12.37 -20.45
N PRO A 306 -2.26 13.19 -19.63
CA PRO A 306 -2.01 14.63 -19.56
C PRO A 306 -0.79 15.02 -18.69
N PHE A 307 0.01 14.07 -18.21
CA PHE A 307 1.07 14.31 -17.21
C PHE A 307 2.18 15.28 -17.66
N PHE A 308 2.30 15.51 -18.98
CA PHE A 308 3.37 16.29 -19.59
C PHE A 308 2.86 17.57 -20.30
N ASN A 309 1.54 17.85 -20.28
CA ASN A 309 0.96 18.91 -21.10
C ASN A 309 1.52 20.31 -20.81
N ASP A 310 1.78 20.60 -19.53
CA ASP A 310 2.27 21.90 -19.06
C ASP A 310 3.75 21.85 -18.64
N MET A 311 4.48 20.81 -19.09
CA MET A 311 5.87 20.62 -18.71
C MET A 311 6.76 21.68 -19.37
N THR A 312 7.57 22.35 -18.57
CA THR A 312 8.57 23.32 -19.04
C THR A 312 9.97 22.87 -18.68
N THR A 313 10.98 23.51 -19.27
CA THR A 313 12.40 23.24 -19.00
C THR A 313 12.85 23.82 -17.67
N ALA A 314 12.18 24.86 -17.17
CA ALA A 314 12.40 25.38 -15.82
C ALA A 314 11.71 24.49 -14.80
N LEU A 315 12.36 24.25 -13.66
CA LEU A 315 11.75 23.54 -12.56
C LEU A 315 10.53 24.32 -12.04
N PRO A 316 9.40 23.65 -11.78
CA PRO A 316 8.25 24.30 -11.20
C PRO A 316 8.60 24.84 -9.79
N GLU A 317 8.11 26.02 -9.48
CA GLU A 317 8.20 26.58 -8.13
C GLU A 317 7.39 25.70 -7.17
N ILE A 318 8.01 25.27 -6.06
CA ILE A 318 7.30 24.56 -5.01
C ILE A 318 6.47 25.57 -4.22
N LYS A 319 5.15 25.49 -4.40
CA LYS A 319 4.19 26.37 -3.72
C LYS A 319 3.57 25.67 -2.52
N SER A 320 3.42 26.41 -1.43
CA SER A 320 2.57 26.00 -0.30
C SER A 320 1.14 25.71 -0.78
N ILE A 321 0.50 24.73 -0.17
CA ILE A 321 -0.91 24.40 -0.45
C ILE A 321 -1.75 25.36 0.40
N LYS A 322 -2.67 26.08 -0.23
CA LYS A 322 -3.47 27.11 0.45
C LYS A 322 -4.95 26.85 0.28
N ASN A 323 -5.71 27.10 1.34
CA ASN A 323 -7.16 27.03 1.40
C ASN A 323 -7.69 25.69 0.86
N ALA A 324 -6.99 24.57 1.13
CA ALA A 324 -7.36 23.28 0.60
C ALA A 324 -8.54 22.66 1.35
N ARG A 325 -9.37 21.90 0.62
CA ARG A 325 -10.49 21.15 1.18
C ARG A 325 -10.18 19.65 1.24
N VAL A 326 -10.72 18.98 2.25
CA VAL A 326 -10.61 17.52 2.33
C VAL A 326 -11.59 16.89 1.33
N LEU A 327 -11.06 16.19 0.32
CA LEU A 327 -11.87 15.44 -0.65
C LEU A 327 -12.43 14.17 -0.01
N LEU A 328 -11.62 13.50 0.82
CA LEU A 328 -11.96 12.25 1.50
C LEU A 328 -11.36 12.25 2.90
N TYR A 329 -12.16 11.83 3.87
CA TYR A 329 -11.70 11.53 5.22
C TYR A 329 -11.85 10.04 5.49
N LEU A 330 -10.73 9.31 5.48
CA LEU A 330 -10.69 7.86 5.51
C LEU A 330 -10.20 7.32 6.85
N GLY A 331 -10.49 6.04 7.11
CA GLY A 331 -9.99 5.31 8.27
C GLY A 331 -8.67 4.56 8.00
N ASP A 332 -8.46 3.50 8.76
CA ASP A 332 -7.28 2.63 8.67
C ASP A 332 -7.36 1.65 7.49
N SER A 333 -6.19 1.13 7.10
CA SER A 333 -5.99 0.05 6.13
C SER A 333 -6.71 0.28 4.80
N VAL A 334 -6.72 1.51 4.31
CA VAL A 334 -7.26 1.85 2.98
C VAL A 334 -6.37 1.22 1.92
N THR A 335 -6.79 0.07 1.40
CA THR A 335 -6.06 -0.62 0.32
C THR A 335 -6.00 0.18 -0.98
N THR A 336 -5.00 -0.12 -1.81
CA THR A 336 -4.92 0.33 -3.22
C THR A 336 -6.10 -0.13 -4.09
N ASP A 337 -6.85 -1.18 -3.70
CA ASP A 337 -8.10 -1.55 -4.37
C ASP A 337 -9.26 -0.58 -4.02
N HIS A 338 -9.22 0.08 -2.85
CA HIS A 338 -10.15 1.16 -2.54
C HIS A 338 -9.82 2.42 -3.33
N ILE A 339 -8.53 2.74 -3.46
CA ILE A 339 -8.04 3.93 -4.16
C ILE A 339 -8.18 3.77 -5.69
N SER A 340 -7.82 2.61 -6.24
CA SER A 340 -7.87 2.32 -7.67
C SER A 340 -8.35 0.88 -7.89
N PRO A 341 -9.68 0.65 -7.93
CA PRO A 341 -10.26 -0.67 -8.18
C PRO A 341 -9.83 -1.20 -9.56
N ALA A 342 -9.69 -2.53 -9.67
CA ALA A 342 -9.32 -3.18 -10.94
C ALA A 342 -10.44 -4.02 -11.56
N GLY A 343 -11.48 -4.36 -10.80
CA GLY A 343 -12.58 -5.23 -11.23
C GLY A 343 -13.59 -4.54 -12.16
N SER A 344 -14.82 -5.04 -12.14
CA SER A 344 -15.93 -4.55 -12.96
C SER A 344 -16.27 -3.08 -12.71
N ILE A 345 -16.66 -2.37 -13.77
CA ILE A 345 -17.15 -0.99 -13.71
C ILE A 345 -18.65 -1.00 -13.39
N SER A 346 -19.05 -0.39 -12.26
CA SER A 346 -20.45 -0.29 -11.87
C SER A 346 -21.26 0.59 -12.83
N ARG A 347 -22.48 0.17 -13.19
CA ARG A 347 -23.36 0.87 -14.14
C ARG A 347 -23.69 2.31 -13.73
N ASN A 348 -23.69 2.59 -12.42
CA ASN A 348 -24.02 3.90 -11.86
C ASN A 348 -22.79 4.77 -11.58
N SER A 349 -21.60 4.35 -12.03
CA SER A 349 -20.35 5.07 -11.76
C SER A 349 -20.06 6.20 -12.77
N PRO A 350 -19.22 7.19 -12.41
CA PRO A 350 -18.73 8.19 -13.36
C PRO A 350 -18.07 7.58 -14.59
N ALA A 351 -17.31 6.49 -14.43
CA ALA A 351 -16.66 5.79 -15.54
C ALA A 351 -17.69 5.16 -16.50
N ALA A 352 -18.78 4.59 -15.99
CA ALA A 352 -19.87 4.08 -16.83
C ALA A 352 -20.58 5.20 -17.60
N ARG A 353 -20.86 6.34 -16.95
CA ARG A 353 -21.41 7.53 -17.64
C ARG A 353 -20.51 7.98 -18.78
N PHE A 354 -19.19 8.01 -18.55
CA PHE A 354 -18.21 8.34 -19.58
C PHE A 354 -18.18 7.33 -20.74
N LEU A 355 -18.15 6.02 -20.45
CA LEU A 355 -18.13 4.98 -21.50
C LEU A 355 -19.43 4.94 -22.30
N ASN A 356 -20.58 5.18 -21.65
CA ASN A 356 -21.88 5.32 -22.33
C ASN A 356 -21.90 6.50 -23.29
N ALA A 357 -21.35 7.65 -22.89
CA ALA A 357 -21.23 8.82 -23.75
C ALA A 357 -20.33 8.56 -24.97
N GLN A 358 -19.45 7.56 -24.92
CA GLN A 358 -18.64 7.07 -26.04
C GLN A 358 -19.33 5.94 -26.84
N GLY A 359 -20.60 5.63 -26.55
CA GLY A 359 -21.41 4.65 -27.29
C GLY A 359 -21.24 3.19 -26.86
N LEU A 360 -20.57 2.91 -25.73
CA LEU A 360 -20.38 1.54 -25.23
C LEU A 360 -21.54 1.10 -24.34
N THR A 361 -21.89 -0.19 -24.42
CA THR A 361 -22.86 -0.82 -23.51
C THR A 361 -22.18 -1.43 -22.28
N PRO A 362 -22.91 -1.71 -21.18
CA PRO A 362 -22.32 -2.31 -19.97
C PRO A 362 -21.53 -3.61 -20.19
N ARG A 363 -21.89 -4.41 -21.20
CA ARG A 363 -21.15 -5.64 -21.56
C ARG A 363 -19.76 -5.34 -22.12
N GLU A 364 -19.57 -4.16 -22.71
CA GLU A 364 -18.35 -3.72 -23.40
C GLU A 364 -17.45 -2.86 -22.51
N TYR A 365 -17.93 -2.47 -21.32
CA TYR A 365 -17.11 -1.69 -20.37
C TYR A 365 -15.79 -2.38 -20.02
N ASN A 366 -15.80 -3.71 -19.96
CA ASN A 366 -14.69 -4.52 -19.45
C ASN A 366 -14.42 -4.17 -17.96
N SER A 367 -13.17 -4.29 -17.51
CA SER A 367 -12.74 -3.99 -16.14
C SER A 367 -11.92 -2.71 -16.08
N TYR A 368 -11.84 -2.07 -14.90
CA TYR A 368 -10.89 -0.97 -14.69
C TYR A 368 -9.45 -1.40 -14.99
N GLY A 369 -9.08 -2.64 -14.66
CA GLY A 369 -7.75 -3.18 -14.99
C GLY A 369 -7.43 -3.17 -16.48
N ALA A 370 -8.42 -3.48 -17.33
CA ALA A 370 -8.27 -3.43 -18.78
C ALA A 370 -8.20 -1.99 -19.33
N ARG A 371 -8.68 -1.00 -18.58
CA ARG A 371 -8.75 0.42 -18.99
C ARG A 371 -7.55 1.26 -18.50
N ARG A 372 -6.51 0.63 -17.95
CA ARG A 372 -5.33 1.31 -17.39
C ARG A 372 -4.56 2.19 -18.37
N GLY A 373 -4.67 1.94 -19.67
CA GLY A 373 -4.08 2.79 -20.70
C GLY A 373 -4.87 4.06 -21.01
N HIS A 374 -6.02 4.27 -20.36
CA HIS A 374 -6.92 5.38 -20.65
C HIS A 374 -7.24 6.20 -19.39
N ASP A 375 -6.58 7.35 -19.23
CA ASP A 375 -6.71 8.20 -18.04
C ASP A 375 -8.14 8.66 -17.78
N GLY A 376 -8.91 9.00 -18.81
CA GLY A 376 -10.31 9.44 -18.65
C GLY A 376 -11.20 8.44 -17.92
N VAL A 377 -10.92 7.13 -18.03
CA VAL A 377 -11.66 6.07 -17.31
C VAL A 377 -11.07 5.87 -15.93
N MET A 378 -9.73 5.82 -15.83
CA MET A 378 -9.05 5.53 -14.57
C MET A 378 -9.17 6.64 -13.53
N THR A 379 -9.15 7.91 -13.94
CA THR A 379 -9.43 9.05 -13.06
C THR A 379 -10.85 8.95 -12.50
N ARG A 380 -11.83 8.62 -13.34
CA ARG A 380 -13.23 8.37 -12.92
C ARG A 380 -13.40 7.13 -12.04
N GLY A 381 -12.49 6.16 -12.20
CA GLY A 381 -12.41 4.98 -11.35
C GLY A 381 -11.69 5.20 -10.02
N THR A 382 -11.04 6.36 -9.82
CA THR A 382 -10.27 6.63 -8.60
C THR A 382 -11.23 6.85 -7.43
N PHE A 383 -11.01 6.12 -6.34
CA PHE A 383 -11.92 6.01 -5.19
C PHE A 383 -13.33 5.50 -5.53
N ALA A 384 -13.49 4.84 -6.68
CA ALA A 384 -14.79 4.32 -7.14
C ALA A 384 -15.15 2.94 -6.57
N ASN A 385 -14.44 2.48 -5.53
CA ASN A 385 -14.73 1.20 -4.89
C ASN A 385 -16.03 1.28 -4.07
N ILE A 386 -16.95 0.35 -4.31
CA ILE A 386 -18.26 0.29 -3.64
C ILE A 386 -18.18 0.06 -2.12
N ARG A 387 -17.01 -0.32 -1.60
CA ARG A 387 -16.74 -0.58 -0.18
C ARG A 387 -15.87 0.50 0.46
N LEU A 388 -15.58 1.59 -0.24
CA LEU A 388 -14.85 2.72 0.34
C LEU A 388 -15.60 3.26 1.58
N GLN A 389 -14.91 3.34 2.71
CA GLN A 389 -15.46 3.89 3.95
C GLN A 389 -14.94 5.32 4.14
N ASN A 390 -15.79 6.29 3.79
CA ASN A 390 -15.54 7.71 3.98
C ASN A 390 -16.24 8.19 5.26
N LYS A 391 -15.50 8.72 6.22
CA LYS A 391 -15.98 9.18 7.53
C LYS A 391 -16.96 10.36 7.45
N PHE A 392 -17.01 11.06 6.31
CA PHE A 392 -18.09 12.03 6.04
C PHE A 392 -19.47 11.38 5.90
N LEU A 393 -19.53 10.08 5.59
CA LEU A 393 -20.75 9.35 5.27
C LEU A 393 -20.98 8.20 6.26
N LYS A 394 -22.25 7.89 6.52
CA LYS A 394 -22.62 6.74 7.38
C LYS A 394 -22.55 5.39 6.65
N LYS A 395 -22.65 5.40 5.32
CA LYS A 395 -22.69 4.19 4.48
C LYS A 395 -21.42 4.10 3.65
N ALA A 396 -20.89 2.88 3.50
CA ALA A 396 -19.79 2.63 2.58
C ALA A 396 -20.25 2.84 1.13
N GLY A 397 -19.37 3.39 0.31
CA GLY A 397 -19.64 3.68 -1.10
C GLY A 397 -18.64 4.65 -1.71
N PRO A 398 -18.64 4.78 -3.05
CA PRO A 398 -17.68 5.58 -3.79
C PRO A 398 -18.07 7.08 -3.81
N ARG A 399 -18.43 7.63 -2.66
CA ARG A 399 -19.04 8.95 -2.52
C ARG A 399 -18.35 9.82 -1.47
N THR A 400 -18.55 11.12 -1.57
CA THR A 400 -18.07 12.10 -0.60
C THR A 400 -19.03 13.29 -0.50
N ILE A 401 -18.77 14.19 0.44
CA ILE A 401 -19.45 15.46 0.57
C ILE A 401 -18.56 16.53 -0.06
N HIS A 402 -19.10 17.26 -1.03
CA HIS A 402 -18.53 18.54 -1.45
C HIS A 402 -18.76 19.55 -0.32
N VAL A 403 -17.73 19.83 0.47
CA VAL A 403 -17.81 20.57 1.75
C VAL A 403 -18.44 21.95 1.56
N ASP A 404 -18.00 22.70 0.54
CA ASP A 404 -18.42 24.09 0.31
C ASP A 404 -19.92 24.19 -0.05
N SER A 405 -20.51 23.17 -0.70
CA SER A 405 -21.96 23.13 -1.01
C SER A 405 -22.76 22.16 -0.15
N ASN A 406 -22.10 21.47 0.79
CA ASN A 406 -22.65 20.40 1.61
C ASN A 406 -23.48 19.36 0.82
N THR A 407 -22.99 18.97 -0.36
CA THR A 407 -23.73 18.07 -1.27
C THR A 407 -23.01 16.73 -1.39
N GLU A 408 -23.74 15.63 -1.19
CA GLU A 408 -23.21 14.27 -1.43
C GLU A 408 -23.16 13.98 -2.95
N MET A 409 -22.00 13.53 -3.44
CA MET A 409 -21.80 13.16 -4.84
C MET A 409 -20.71 12.08 -4.98
N ASP A 410 -20.51 11.56 -6.20
CA ASP A 410 -19.42 10.62 -6.45
C ASP A 410 -18.07 11.34 -6.30
N VAL A 411 -17.04 10.63 -5.84
CA VAL A 411 -15.74 11.27 -5.51
C VAL A 411 -15.15 12.02 -6.71
N PHE A 412 -15.26 11.45 -7.91
CA PHE A 412 -14.81 12.10 -9.14
C PHE A 412 -15.55 13.42 -9.41
N ASP A 413 -16.88 13.44 -9.25
CA ASP A 413 -17.69 14.64 -9.51
C ASP A 413 -17.36 15.74 -8.49
N ALA A 414 -17.12 15.38 -7.21
CA ALA A 414 -16.67 16.33 -6.19
C ALA A 414 -15.29 16.91 -6.51
N ALA A 415 -14.38 16.08 -7.01
CA ALA A 415 -13.04 16.49 -7.41
C ALA A 415 -13.08 17.44 -8.63
N GLU A 416 -13.88 17.14 -9.65
CA GLU A 416 -14.09 18.04 -10.79
C GLU A 416 -14.69 19.38 -10.33
N LYS A 417 -15.65 19.35 -9.40
CA LYS A 417 -16.26 20.57 -8.86
C LYS A 417 -15.22 21.44 -8.14
N TYR A 418 -14.45 20.87 -7.21
CA TYR A 418 -13.36 21.61 -6.55
C TYR A 418 -12.36 22.21 -7.54
N GLN A 419 -11.97 21.45 -8.57
CA GLN A 419 -11.07 21.96 -9.61
C GLN A 419 -11.68 23.13 -10.38
N SER A 420 -12.98 23.05 -10.74
CA SER A 420 -13.69 24.13 -11.43
C SER A 420 -13.82 25.41 -10.58
N GLU A 421 -13.82 25.27 -9.27
CA GLU A 421 -13.84 26.36 -8.29
C GLU A 421 -12.42 26.89 -7.96
N GLY A 422 -11.36 26.32 -8.56
CA GLY A 422 -9.97 26.67 -8.28
C GLY A 422 -9.50 26.23 -6.90
N ARG A 423 -10.20 25.28 -6.27
CA ARG A 423 -9.96 24.79 -4.91
C ARG A 423 -8.97 23.62 -4.93
N GLN A 424 -7.90 23.72 -4.14
CA GLN A 424 -6.99 22.60 -3.92
C GLN A 424 -7.64 21.55 -3.00
N SER A 425 -7.30 20.28 -3.19
CA SER A 425 -7.83 19.20 -2.36
C SER A 425 -6.75 18.35 -1.69
N ILE A 426 -7.08 17.79 -0.53
CA ILE A 426 -6.25 16.85 0.23
C ILE A 426 -7.06 15.63 0.65
N VAL A 427 -6.37 14.57 1.10
CA VAL A 427 -7.00 13.39 1.72
C VAL A 427 -6.51 13.24 3.15
N LEU A 428 -7.42 12.98 4.08
CA LEU A 428 -7.08 12.52 5.44
C LEU A 428 -7.25 11.00 5.51
N ALA A 429 -6.33 10.29 6.15
CA ALA A 429 -6.37 8.84 6.31
C ALA A 429 -5.82 8.38 7.67
N GLY A 430 -6.17 7.16 8.06
CA GLY A 430 -5.63 6.48 9.23
C GLY A 430 -4.31 5.76 8.93
N LYS A 431 -4.12 4.61 9.56
CA LYS A 431 -2.93 3.75 9.42
C LYS A 431 -2.93 2.94 8.13
N ASP A 432 -1.75 2.53 7.69
CA ASP A 432 -1.49 1.63 6.58
C ASP A 432 -2.15 2.08 5.27
N TYR A 433 -2.14 3.40 5.03
CA TYR A 433 -2.73 3.98 3.84
C TYR A 433 -2.01 3.48 2.58
N GLY A 434 -2.78 2.92 1.65
CA GLY A 434 -2.26 2.35 0.41
C GLY A 434 -1.76 0.92 0.50
N CYS A 435 -2.23 0.12 1.47
CA CYS A 435 -1.84 -1.29 1.56
C CYS A 435 -2.29 -2.12 0.35
N GLY A 436 -1.61 -3.23 0.08
CA GLY A 436 -1.99 -4.16 -0.98
C GLY A 436 -1.16 -4.05 -2.27
N SER A 437 -1.80 -3.83 -3.43
CA SER A 437 -1.15 -3.98 -4.74
C SER A 437 -0.26 -2.78 -5.06
N SER A 438 0.82 -3.01 -5.82
CA SER A 438 1.74 -1.98 -6.30
C SER A 438 1.18 -1.10 -7.43
N ARG A 439 -0.13 -0.83 -7.47
CA ARG A 439 -0.77 -0.09 -8.57
C ARG A 439 -0.39 1.38 -8.52
N ASP A 440 0.32 1.86 -9.53
CA ASP A 440 0.69 3.27 -9.71
C ASP A 440 -0.54 4.19 -9.95
N TRP A 441 -1.63 3.64 -10.51
CA TRP A 441 -2.92 4.33 -10.64
C TRP A 441 -3.51 4.77 -9.29
N ALA A 442 -3.10 4.15 -8.17
CA ALA A 442 -3.45 4.64 -6.85
C ALA A 442 -2.78 5.98 -6.49
N ALA A 443 -1.75 6.42 -7.23
CA ALA A 443 -1.15 7.76 -7.13
C ALA A 443 -1.52 8.66 -8.32
N LYS A 444 -1.49 8.13 -9.56
CA LYS A 444 -1.91 8.87 -10.77
C LYS A 444 -3.36 9.34 -10.69
N GLY A 445 -4.24 8.49 -10.13
CA GLY A 445 -5.65 8.81 -9.92
C GLY A 445 -5.84 10.05 -9.05
N PRO A 446 -5.41 10.03 -7.77
CA PRO A 446 -5.51 11.20 -6.89
C PRO A 446 -4.85 12.46 -7.48
N TYR A 447 -3.70 12.32 -8.15
CA TYR A 447 -3.06 13.43 -8.86
C TYR A 447 -3.99 14.07 -9.89
N LEU A 448 -4.67 13.27 -10.72
CA LEU A 448 -5.62 13.75 -11.74
C LEU A 448 -6.97 14.22 -11.14
N LEU A 449 -7.31 13.78 -9.93
CA LEU A 449 -8.41 14.36 -9.15
C LEU A 449 -8.05 15.72 -8.54
N GLY A 450 -6.82 16.21 -8.72
CA GLY A 450 -6.41 17.50 -8.17
C GLY A 450 -6.03 17.44 -6.69
N VAL A 451 -5.82 16.24 -6.14
CA VAL A 451 -5.24 16.08 -4.80
C VAL A 451 -3.81 16.60 -4.82
N ARG A 452 -3.39 17.30 -3.76
CA ARG A 452 -2.03 17.85 -3.61
C ARG A 452 -1.25 17.26 -2.46
N ALA A 453 -1.94 16.82 -1.40
CA ALA A 453 -1.33 16.14 -0.26
C ALA A 453 -2.24 15.05 0.30
N ILE A 454 -1.61 14.05 0.91
CA ILE A 454 -2.29 13.03 1.72
C ILE A 454 -1.73 13.17 3.13
N ILE A 455 -2.59 13.32 4.14
CA ILE A 455 -2.21 13.32 5.56
C ILE A 455 -2.69 12.01 6.18
N ALA A 456 -1.77 11.13 6.57
CA ALA A 456 -2.07 9.82 7.12
C ALA A 456 -1.36 9.54 8.44
N GLU A 457 -1.83 8.57 9.23
CA GLU A 457 -1.08 8.10 10.41
C GLU A 457 0.14 7.28 10.02
N SER A 458 0.02 6.46 8.97
CA SER A 458 1.14 5.73 8.36
C SER A 458 0.83 5.38 6.89
N PHE A 459 1.89 5.16 6.12
CA PHE A 459 1.82 4.77 4.72
C PHE A 459 2.45 3.41 4.50
N GLU A 460 1.89 2.66 3.55
CA GLU A 460 2.54 1.48 3.02
C GLU A 460 3.65 1.82 2.02
N ARG A 461 4.77 1.09 2.11
CA ARG A 461 6.06 1.48 1.52
C ARG A 461 5.96 1.80 0.03
N ILE A 462 5.39 0.90 -0.76
CA ILE A 462 5.28 1.05 -2.21
C ILE A 462 4.35 2.21 -2.58
N HIS A 463 3.24 2.36 -1.85
CA HIS A 463 2.28 3.41 -2.15
C HIS A 463 2.85 4.79 -1.85
N ARG A 464 3.57 4.96 -0.73
CA ARG A 464 4.29 6.19 -0.41
C ARG A 464 5.22 6.61 -1.55
N SER A 465 6.06 5.69 -2.03
CA SER A 465 6.96 5.97 -3.16
C SER A 465 6.21 6.33 -4.44
N ASN A 466 5.06 5.70 -4.71
CA ASN A 466 4.22 6.06 -5.87
C ASN A 466 3.63 7.48 -5.75
N LEU A 467 3.22 7.90 -4.54
CA LEU A 467 2.73 9.27 -4.30
C LEU A 467 3.83 10.30 -4.61
N VAL A 468 5.04 10.10 -4.06
CA VAL A 468 6.21 10.94 -4.35
C VAL A 468 6.54 10.93 -5.84
N GLY A 469 6.52 9.76 -6.49
CA GLY A 469 6.77 9.62 -7.92
C GLY A 469 5.77 10.38 -8.80
N MET A 470 4.57 10.67 -8.31
CA MET A 470 3.59 11.51 -9.00
C MET A 470 3.60 12.98 -8.54
N GLY A 471 4.57 13.39 -7.72
CA GLY A 471 4.68 14.75 -7.22
C GLY A 471 3.65 15.11 -6.13
N LEU A 472 3.00 14.12 -5.52
CA LEU A 472 2.11 14.34 -4.37
C LEU A 472 2.92 14.43 -3.08
N LEU A 473 2.41 15.19 -2.11
CA LEU A 473 3.04 15.36 -0.79
C LEU A 473 2.47 14.35 0.23
N PRO A 474 3.19 13.26 0.58
CA PRO A 474 2.80 12.39 1.68
C PRO A 474 3.19 13.01 3.02
N LEU A 475 2.20 13.35 3.83
CA LEU A 475 2.35 13.89 5.18
C LEU A 475 1.94 12.86 6.20
N GLN A 476 2.79 12.63 7.19
CA GLN A 476 2.48 11.74 8.30
C GLN A 476 2.22 12.54 9.57
N PHE A 477 1.18 12.20 10.33
CA PHE A 477 1.01 12.76 11.67
C PHE A 477 2.23 12.45 12.56
N LEU A 478 2.50 13.31 13.54
CA LEU A 478 3.56 13.02 14.52
C LEU A 478 3.20 11.77 15.35
N PRO A 479 4.20 11.04 15.90
CA PRO A 479 3.94 9.87 16.73
C PRO A 479 2.96 10.15 17.88
N GLY A 480 1.84 9.43 17.90
CA GLY A 480 0.77 9.60 18.89
C GLY A 480 -0.30 10.65 18.54
N GLN A 481 -0.19 11.29 17.37
CA GLN A 481 -1.22 12.17 16.83
C GLN A 481 -1.95 11.53 15.65
N ASN A 482 -3.19 11.94 15.46
CA ASN A 482 -4.05 11.57 14.34
C ASN A 482 -5.22 12.56 14.22
N ALA A 483 -6.09 12.35 13.25
CA ALA A 483 -7.23 13.22 13.01
C ALA A 483 -8.15 13.33 14.25
N GLU A 484 -8.45 12.23 14.96
CA GLU A 484 -9.29 12.24 16.16
C GLU A 484 -8.67 13.02 17.33
N SER A 485 -7.39 12.75 17.65
CA SER A 485 -6.69 13.40 18.77
C SER A 485 -6.51 14.91 18.53
N LEU A 486 -6.34 15.32 17.27
CA LEU A 486 -6.29 16.72 16.84
C LEU A 486 -7.68 17.33 16.61
N LYS A 487 -8.75 16.53 16.79
CA LYS A 487 -10.16 16.91 16.59
C LYS A 487 -10.45 17.43 15.16
N LEU A 488 -9.76 16.90 14.17
CA LEU A 488 -9.98 17.24 12.76
C LEU A 488 -11.28 16.61 12.29
N THR A 489 -12.18 17.44 11.77
CA THR A 489 -13.48 17.02 11.26
C THR A 489 -13.45 16.76 9.74
N GLY A 490 -12.49 17.37 9.06
CA GLY A 490 -12.36 17.39 7.60
C GLY A 490 -13.13 18.53 6.93
N TYR A 491 -13.96 19.27 7.67
CA TYR A 491 -14.71 20.43 7.16
C TYR A 491 -13.90 21.74 7.21
N GLU A 492 -12.73 21.73 7.84
CA GLU A 492 -11.82 22.87 7.91
C GLU A 492 -11.20 23.17 6.53
N GLN A 493 -10.58 24.35 6.40
CA GLN A 493 -9.63 24.64 5.32
C GLN A 493 -8.21 24.39 5.81
N TYR A 494 -7.38 23.83 4.95
CA TYR A 494 -6.03 23.40 5.29
C TYR A 494 -5.00 24.21 4.49
N ASP A 495 -4.14 24.93 5.21
CA ASP A 495 -2.93 25.56 4.69
C ASP A 495 -1.71 24.73 5.08
N ILE A 496 -0.97 24.21 4.09
CA ILE A 496 0.24 23.42 4.31
C ILE A 496 1.42 24.26 3.83
N ILE A 497 2.22 24.73 4.78
CA ILE A 497 3.32 25.66 4.53
C ILE A 497 4.56 24.86 4.13
N ILE A 498 4.90 24.90 2.84
CA ILE A 498 6.08 24.23 2.31
C ILE A 498 7.24 25.25 2.25
N PRO A 499 8.37 25.02 2.94
CA PRO A 499 9.51 25.92 2.91
C PRO A 499 10.31 25.77 1.61
N ASP A 500 11.04 26.83 1.24
CA ASP A 500 11.88 26.85 0.03
C ASP A 500 12.95 25.76 0.04
N LYS A 501 13.49 25.45 1.22
CA LYS A 501 14.47 24.39 1.42
C LYS A 501 13.81 23.20 2.12
N LEU A 502 13.42 22.20 1.34
CA LEU A 502 13.00 20.88 1.86
C LEU A 502 14.19 19.99 2.16
N GLU A 503 14.10 19.26 3.27
CA GLU A 503 15.06 18.23 3.71
C GLU A 503 14.31 16.92 4.03
N THR A 504 15.04 15.80 4.05
CA THR A 504 14.46 14.49 4.37
C THR A 504 13.90 14.45 5.79
N GLY A 505 12.72 13.84 5.95
CA GLY A 505 12.02 13.77 7.24
C GLY A 505 11.63 15.13 7.85
N MET A 506 11.66 16.21 7.07
CA MET A 506 11.34 17.55 7.56
C MET A 506 9.91 17.63 8.09
N LYS A 507 9.74 18.39 9.17
CA LYS A 507 8.41 18.73 9.67
C LYS A 507 7.79 19.88 8.90
N VAL A 508 6.50 19.75 8.59
CA VAL A 508 5.70 20.72 7.86
C VAL A 508 4.50 21.14 8.70
N THR A 509 4.33 22.45 8.85
CA THR A 509 3.21 23.04 9.61
C THR A 509 1.95 23.06 8.77
N VAL A 510 0.85 22.59 9.36
CA VAL A 510 -0.50 22.66 8.83
C VAL A 510 -1.31 23.63 9.69
N SER A 511 -1.88 24.66 9.07
CA SER A 511 -2.77 25.63 9.72
C SER A 511 -4.20 25.46 9.24
N LEU A 512 -5.17 25.61 10.15
CA LEU A 512 -6.59 25.56 9.84
C LEU A 512 -7.21 26.95 9.85
N ASP A 513 -8.34 27.12 9.15
CA ASP A 513 -9.11 28.38 9.13
C ASP A 513 -9.73 28.75 10.47
N ASP A 514 -9.87 27.80 11.40
CA ASP A 514 -10.32 28.05 12.78
C ASP A 514 -9.19 28.45 13.75
N GLY A 515 -7.97 28.63 13.24
CA GLY A 515 -6.80 29.06 14.01
C GLY A 515 -5.99 27.93 14.65
N ARG A 516 -6.45 26.67 14.61
CA ARG A 516 -5.64 25.52 15.06
C ARG A 516 -4.45 25.31 14.14
N LYS A 517 -3.36 24.79 14.72
CA LYS A 517 -2.13 24.44 14.00
C LYS A 517 -1.57 23.12 14.52
N PHE A 518 -0.98 22.34 13.64
CA PHE A 518 -0.27 21.11 14.00
C PHE A 518 0.89 20.86 13.03
N GLU A 519 1.80 19.96 13.41
CA GLU A 519 2.93 19.56 12.58
C GLU A 519 2.68 18.16 11.99
N THR A 520 3.24 17.95 10.81
CA THR A 520 3.31 16.64 10.14
C THR A 520 4.74 16.40 9.69
N ILE A 521 5.12 15.15 9.42
CA ILE A 521 6.40 14.77 8.81
C ILE A 521 6.17 14.66 7.31
N ALA A 522 6.89 15.44 6.51
CA ALA A 522 6.94 15.23 5.07
C ALA A 522 7.76 13.98 4.78
N ARG A 523 7.08 12.94 4.27
CA ARG A 523 7.64 11.61 4.08
C ARG A 523 8.39 11.46 2.76
N PHE A 524 9.36 12.35 2.57
CA PHE A 524 10.47 12.19 1.63
C PHE A 524 11.62 11.55 2.41
N ASP A 525 11.89 10.28 2.11
CA ASP A 525 12.83 9.47 2.89
C ASP A 525 14.25 9.55 2.30
N THR A 526 14.43 10.10 1.09
CA THR A 526 15.74 10.25 0.42
C THR A 526 15.85 11.59 -0.34
N GLU A 527 17.08 12.02 -0.64
CA GLU A 527 17.33 13.20 -1.48
C GLU A 527 16.84 13.03 -2.93
N VAL A 528 16.83 11.79 -3.43
CA VAL A 528 16.30 11.45 -4.75
C VAL A 528 14.79 11.71 -4.80
N GLU A 529 14.07 11.36 -3.73
CA GLU A 529 12.64 11.63 -3.61
C GLU A 529 12.31 13.12 -3.56
N LEU A 530 13.14 13.92 -2.87
CA LEU A 530 13.03 15.38 -2.89
C LEU A 530 13.25 15.95 -4.30
N THR A 531 14.18 15.35 -5.05
CA THR A 531 14.46 15.72 -6.43
C THR A 531 13.27 15.42 -7.33
N TYR A 532 12.63 14.26 -7.20
CA TYR A 532 11.40 13.95 -7.93
C TYR A 532 10.28 14.94 -7.62
N PHE A 533 10.08 15.27 -6.33
CA PHE A 533 9.06 16.24 -5.93
C PHE A 533 9.31 17.63 -6.53
N ARG A 534 10.56 18.11 -6.53
CA ARG A 534 10.96 19.38 -7.18
C ARG A 534 10.69 19.40 -8.69
N ASN A 535 10.75 18.25 -9.34
CA ASN A 535 10.45 18.12 -10.77
C ASN A 535 8.95 17.93 -11.06
N GLY A 536 8.10 17.86 -10.03
CA GLY A 536 6.66 17.55 -10.18
C GLY A 536 6.36 16.06 -10.38
N GLY A 537 7.37 15.18 -10.25
CA GLY A 537 7.26 13.73 -10.36
C GLY A 537 8.50 13.07 -10.96
N ILE A 538 8.55 11.74 -10.87
CA ILE A 538 9.66 10.93 -11.40
C ILE A 538 9.69 10.92 -12.94
N LEU A 539 8.51 11.00 -13.58
CA LEU A 539 8.42 10.98 -15.05
C LEU A 539 8.87 12.30 -15.67
N GLN A 540 8.74 13.40 -14.92
CA GLN A 540 9.15 14.73 -15.32
C GLN A 540 10.63 15.01 -15.03
N TYR A 541 11.28 14.17 -14.22
CA TYR A 541 12.70 14.33 -13.92
C TYR A 541 13.56 14.11 -15.17
N MET A 542 14.43 15.09 -15.45
CA MET A 542 15.46 15.04 -16.49
C MET A 542 16.82 15.34 -15.88
N PHE A 543 17.87 14.69 -16.38
CA PHE A 543 19.23 14.89 -15.89
C PHE A 543 19.81 16.23 -16.32
N GLY A 544 20.14 17.09 -15.36
CA GLY A 544 20.68 18.43 -15.59
C GLY A 544 22.21 18.53 -15.66
N GLY A 545 22.96 17.43 -15.54
CA GLY A 545 24.44 17.49 -15.57
C GLY A 545 25.08 17.90 -14.24
N GLU A 546 24.40 17.68 -13.12
CA GLU A 546 25.00 17.78 -11.79
C GLU A 546 25.53 16.41 -11.36
N ILE A 547 26.74 16.36 -10.80
CA ILE A 547 27.43 15.10 -10.45
C ILE A 547 26.59 14.28 -9.45
N LYS A 548 25.96 14.94 -8.47
CA LYS A 548 25.11 14.31 -7.44
C LYS A 548 23.91 13.55 -8.02
N ASP A 549 23.46 13.94 -9.22
CA ASP A 549 22.26 13.44 -9.88
C ASP A 549 22.60 12.33 -10.91
N TRP A 550 23.89 12.04 -11.09
CA TRP A 550 24.37 11.05 -12.05
C TRP A 550 23.93 9.63 -11.71
N LEU A 551 24.16 9.15 -10.48
CA LEU A 551 23.81 7.77 -10.12
C LEU A 551 22.30 7.48 -10.25
N PRO A 552 21.38 8.35 -9.79
CA PRO A 552 19.95 8.19 -10.03
C PRO A 552 19.59 8.18 -11.51
N PHE A 553 20.17 9.07 -12.30
CA PHE A 553 19.94 9.12 -13.75
C PHE A 553 20.45 7.85 -14.44
N TRP A 554 21.70 7.47 -14.20
CA TRP A 554 22.34 6.32 -14.84
C TRP A 554 21.67 5.01 -14.43
N GLY A 555 21.23 4.88 -13.17
CA GLY A 555 20.44 3.72 -12.72
C GLY A 555 19.12 3.54 -13.47
N GLN A 556 18.52 4.62 -13.97
CA GLN A 556 17.32 4.56 -14.81
C GLN A 556 17.66 4.36 -16.29
N PHE A 557 18.61 5.14 -16.80
CA PHE A 557 18.95 5.17 -18.23
C PHE A 557 19.75 3.95 -18.70
N SER A 558 20.56 3.34 -17.82
CA SER A 558 21.36 2.15 -18.13
C SER A 558 20.55 0.98 -18.69
N LYS A 559 19.25 0.89 -18.35
CA LYS A 559 18.35 -0.12 -18.94
C LYS A 559 18.14 0.11 -20.43
N ILE A 560 17.92 1.36 -20.84
CA ILE A 560 17.80 1.75 -22.26
C ILE A 560 19.15 1.53 -22.97
N ASP A 561 20.26 1.92 -22.33
CA ASP A 561 21.62 1.68 -22.83
C ASP A 561 21.87 0.18 -23.10
N SER A 562 21.48 -0.67 -22.16
CA SER A 562 21.68 -2.13 -22.23
C SER A 562 20.67 -2.91 -23.08
N ASP A 563 19.56 -2.28 -23.54
CA ASP A 563 18.52 -3.00 -24.29
C ASP A 563 18.98 -3.26 -25.73
N PRO A 564 19.13 -4.53 -26.17
CA PRO A 564 19.56 -4.84 -27.52
C PRO A 564 18.46 -4.60 -28.59
N ASN A 565 17.21 -4.35 -28.18
CA ASN A 565 16.08 -4.19 -29.09
C ASN A 565 15.82 -2.75 -29.51
N ILE A 566 16.53 -1.78 -28.94
CA ILE A 566 16.40 -0.35 -29.27
C ILE A 566 17.58 0.04 -30.16
N ASP A 567 17.29 0.68 -31.30
CA ASP A 567 18.33 1.18 -32.19
C ASP A 567 19.14 2.31 -31.54
N GLU A 568 20.44 2.38 -31.82
CA GLU A 568 21.33 3.37 -31.22
C GLU A 568 20.93 4.83 -31.52
N ALA A 569 20.36 5.10 -32.70
CA ALA A 569 19.84 6.44 -33.01
C ALA A 569 18.64 6.79 -32.13
N ASP A 570 17.76 5.82 -31.85
CA ASP A 570 16.63 5.99 -30.95
C ASP A 570 17.10 6.13 -29.50
N LYS A 571 18.13 5.38 -29.07
CA LYS A 571 18.76 5.54 -27.76
C LYS A 571 19.34 6.94 -27.58
N LEU A 572 19.94 7.53 -28.62
CA LEU A 572 20.43 8.91 -28.58
C LEU A 572 19.27 9.91 -28.46
N GLN A 573 18.15 9.68 -29.14
CA GLN A 573 16.94 10.50 -28.96
C GLN A 573 16.36 10.39 -27.54
N TYR A 574 16.34 9.19 -26.95
CA TYR A 574 15.96 9.01 -25.55
C TYR A 574 16.92 9.73 -24.61
N LEU A 575 18.23 9.69 -24.88
CA LEU A 575 19.24 10.37 -24.08
C LEU A 575 19.05 11.89 -24.11
N ILE A 576 18.77 12.44 -25.30
CA ILE A 576 18.38 13.83 -25.49
C ILE A 576 17.16 14.11 -24.60
N GLN A 577 16.07 13.36 -24.74
CA GLN A 577 14.84 13.55 -23.95
C GLN A 577 15.04 13.37 -22.43
N ALA A 578 16.01 12.58 -22.01
CA ALA A 578 16.32 12.33 -20.61
C ALA A 578 17.25 13.39 -19.99
N THR A 579 17.68 14.40 -20.75
CA THR A 579 18.52 15.51 -20.27
C THR A 579 17.77 16.84 -20.30
N LEU A 580 17.94 17.64 -19.24
CA LEU A 580 17.20 18.89 -19.02
C LEU A 580 17.68 19.96 -20.01
N PRO A 581 16.82 20.60 -20.82
CA PRO A 581 17.27 21.61 -21.77
C PRO A 581 17.99 22.81 -21.14
N SER A 582 18.94 23.41 -21.88
CA SER A 582 19.79 24.52 -21.40
C SER A 582 20.68 24.16 -20.20
N THR A 583 21.07 22.89 -20.07
CA THR A 583 22.03 22.43 -19.06
C THR A 583 23.29 21.84 -19.69
N ARG A 584 24.35 21.70 -18.89
CA ARG A 584 25.64 21.15 -19.34
C ARG A 584 25.52 19.73 -19.88
N ALA A 585 24.61 18.92 -19.32
CA ALA A 585 24.34 17.57 -19.85
C ALA A 585 23.66 17.63 -21.21
N ARG A 586 22.63 18.46 -21.37
CA ARG A 586 21.93 18.62 -22.65
C ARG A 586 22.85 19.18 -23.73
N GLU A 587 23.58 20.25 -23.45
CA GLU A 587 24.53 20.86 -24.40
C GLU A 587 25.57 19.84 -24.87
N LEU A 588 26.03 18.97 -23.97
CA LEU A 588 26.95 17.90 -24.31
C LEU A 588 26.30 16.87 -25.24
N VAL A 589 25.09 16.40 -24.93
CA VAL A 589 24.40 15.40 -25.75
C VAL A 589 23.99 15.97 -27.12
N GLU A 590 23.48 17.20 -27.17
CA GLU A 590 23.09 17.87 -28.42
C GLU A 590 24.29 18.25 -29.30
N SER A 591 25.51 18.30 -28.74
CA SER A 591 26.73 18.48 -29.54
C SER A 591 27.01 17.32 -30.49
N PHE A 592 26.36 16.17 -30.28
CA PHE A 592 26.45 14.99 -31.12
C PHE A 592 25.29 14.93 -32.13
N PRO A 593 25.54 14.95 -33.45
CA PRO A 593 24.50 14.77 -34.45
C PRO A 593 23.74 13.45 -34.24
N PRO A 594 22.39 13.44 -34.26
CA PRO A 594 21.57 12.25 -34.00
C PRO A 594 21.82 11.14 -35.02
N SER A 595 22.69 10.19 -34.69
CA SER A 595 23.10 9.08 -35.54
C SER A 595 23.55 7.91 -34.67
N LYS A 596 23.48 6.69 -35.20
CA LYS A 596 23.86 5.45 -34.49
C LYS A 596 25.30 5.53 -33.96
N GLU A 597 26.22 5.97 -34.84
CA GLU A 597 27.66 6.08 -34.56
C GLU A 597 28.02 7.06 -33.43
N ASN A 598 27.12 8.00 -33.12
CA ASN A 598 27.38 9.04 -32.12
C ASN A 598 26.74 8.74 -30.77
N TYR A 599 25.87 7.73 -30.67
CA TYR A 599 25.24 7.36 -29.40
C TYR A 599 26.28 7.03 -28.33
N HIS A 600 27.17 6.07 -28.62
CA HIS A 600 28.21 5.65 -27.69
C HIS A 600 29.14 6.80 -27.31
N LYS A 601 29.46 7.68 -28.26
CA LYS A 601 30.28 8.87 -28.00
C LYS A 601 29.59 9.86 -27.04
N ALA A 602 28.28 10.05 -27.18
CA ALA A 602 27.51 10.91 -26.29
C ALA A 602 27.44 10.33 -24.87
N ILE A 603 27.24 9.01 -24.75
CA ILE A 603 27.23 8.30 -23.48
C ILE A 603 28.60 8.33 -22.81
N ASP A 604 29.68 8.04 -23.55
CA ASP A 604 31.04 8.07 -23.02
C ASP A 604 31.43 9.49 -22.60
N SER A 605 30.96 10.51 -23.31
CA SER A 605 31.16 11.90 -22.92
C SER A 605 30.40 12.26 -21.65
N LEU A 606 29.18 11.77 -21.45
CA LEU A 606 28.44 11.94 -20.21
C LEU A 606 29.10 11.20 -19.05
N LYS A 607 29.48 9.93 -19.23
CA LYS A 607 30.19 9.12 -18.23
C LYS A 607 31.50 9.77 -17.83
N SER A 608 32.31 10.17 -18.81
CA SER A 608 33.59 10.84 -18.55
C SER A 608 33.44 12.23 -17.93
N ARG A 609 32.28 12.87 -17.96
CA ARG A 609 32.10 14.21 -17.38
C ARG A 609 31.35 14.23 -16.06
N PHE A 610 30.40 13.32 -15.87
CA PHE A 610 29.50 13.31 -14.72
C PHE A 610 29.51 11.98 -13.96
N GLY A 611 29.93 10.90 -14.63
CA GLY A 611 30.01 9.54 -14.10
C GLY A 611 31.42 9.09 -13.75
N GLN A 612 32.33 10.01 -13.46
CA GLN A 612 33.67 9.65 -13.01
C GLN A 612 33.60 9.17 -11.57
N ASP A 613 33.90 7.89 -11.35
CA ASP A 613 33.85 7.27 -10.02
C ASP A 613 34.67 8.08 -9.00
N ASP A 614 35.87 8.55 -9.37
CA ASP A 614 36.72 9.35 -8.47
C ASP A 614 36.05 10.67 -8.03
N LEU A 615 35.38 11.39 -8.94
CA LEU A 615 34.68 12.64 -8.60
C LEU A 615 33.40 12.39 -7.80
N LEU A 616 32.71 11.28 -8.08
CA LEU A 616 31.52 10.87 -7.32
C LEU A 616 31.91 10.47 -5.89
N VAL A 617 32.99 9.71 -5.75
CA VAL A 617 33.58 9.36 -4.45
C VAL A 617 34.00 10.64 -3.72
N GLU A 618 34.72 11.55 -4.38
CA GLU A 618 35.10 12.84 -3.78
C GLU A 618 33.87 13.64 -3.35
N PHE A 619 32.82 13.69 -4.16
CA PHE A 619 31.57 14.36 -3.84
C PHE A 619 30.92 13.79 -2.57
N TYR A 620 30.72 12.47 -2.51
CA TYR A 620 30.08 11.83 -1.35
C TYR A 620 30.93 11.91 -0.08
N VAL A 621 32.26 11.85 -0.21
CA VAL A 621 33.20 12.12 0.90
C VAL A 621 33.11 13.59 1.36
N ARG A 622 32.98 14.55 0.44
CA ARG A 622 32.79 15.97 0.77
C ARG A 622 31.45 16.22 1.45
N GLU A 623 30.38 15.52 1.08
CA GLU A 623 29.09 15.60 1.78
C GLU A 623 29.20 15.05 3.21
N LEU A 624 29.91 13.94 3.42
CA LEU A 624 30.26 13.45 4.76
C LEU A 624 31.07 14.49 5.56
N LEU A 625 32.06 15.13 4.95
CA LEU A 625 32.83 16.22 5.58
C LEU A 625 31.97 17.45 5.93
N LYS A 626 31.03 17.83 5.06
CA LYS A 626 30.09 18.93 5.35
C LYS A 626 29.21 18.60 6.55
N LEU A 627 28.78 17.34 6.69
CA LEU A 627 28.09 16.90 7.90
C LEU A 627 28.98 17.13 9.13
N THR A 628 30.26 16.73 9.08
CA THR A 628 31.23 17.00 10.17
C THR A 628 31.34 18.47 10.54
N ILE A 629 31.48 19.35 9.53
CA ILE A 629 31.65 20.80 9.76
C ILE A 629 30.36 21.40 10.33
N SER A 630 29.20 20.98 9.82
CA SER A 630 27.89 21.45 10.30
C SER A 630 27.64 21.10 11.77
N MET A 631 28.04 19.91 12.23
CA MET A 631 27.89 19.49 13.63
C MET A 631 28.82 20.24 14.60
N ASN A 632 29.96 20.72 14.10
CA ASN A 632 30.93 21.50 14.88
C ASN A 632 30.59 22.99 14.96
N SER A 633 29.68 23.48 14.12
CA SER A 633 29.13 24.84 14.24
C SER A 633 28.10 24.90 15.38
N ARG A 634 28.28 25.82 16.33
CA ARG A 634 27.54 25.90 17.62
C ARG A 634 26.02 26.08 17.52
N ASP A 635 25.43 26.14 16.33
CA ASP A 635 24.03 26.53 16.10
C ASP A 635 23.07 25.41 15.65
N GLN A 636 23.51 24.17 15.42
CA GLN A 636 22.58 23.08 15.03
C GLN A 636 22.81 21.78 15.82
N LYS A 637 21.85 21.44 16.70
CA LYS A 637 21.72 20.09 17.28
C LYS A 637 20.85 19.22 16.36
N VAL A 638 21.47 18.49 15.43
CA VAL A 638 20.76 17.45 14.66
C VAL A 638 20.55 16.23 15.56
N LYS A 639 19.35 15.63 15.52
CA LYS A 639 19.03 14.43 16.30
C LYS A 639 19.81 13.22 15.78
N LEU A 640 20.16 12.30 16.67
CA LEU A 640 20.95 11.11 16.34
C LEU A 640 20.32 10.26 15.20
N PRO A 641 18.99 10.01 15.14
CA PRO A 641 18.39 9.27 14.04
C PRO A 641 18.58 9.94 12.68
N THR A 642 18.35 11.26 12.61
CA THR A 642 18.54 12.03 11.37
C THR A 642 20.01 12.07 10.94
N LEU A 643 20.93 12.12 11.89
CA LEU A 643 22.37 12.06 11.62
C LEU A 643 22.77 10.68 11.07
N TYR A 644 22.29 9.60 11.70
CA TYR A 644 22.51 8.23 11.27
C TYR A 644 22.03 8.00 9.82
N ASP A 645 20.78 8.37 9.51
CA ASP A 645 20.20 8.20 8.18
C ASP A 645 21.00 8.94 7.09
N ARG A 646 21.48 10.15 7.41
CA ARG A 646 22.32 10.95 6.51
C ARG A 646 23.67 10.28 6.25
N ILE A 647 24.34 9.78 7.29
CA ILE A 647 25.62 9.07 7.16
C ILE A 647 25.43 7.78 6.36
N GLU A 648 24.41 6.99 6.69
CA GLU A 648 24.12 5.71 6.02
C GLU A 648 23.81 5.91 4.53
N THR A 649 23.10 6.98 4.17
CA THR A 649 22.82 7.32 2.77
C THR A 649 24.10 7.56 1.97
N GLN A 650 25.06 8.32 2.52
CA GLN A 650 26.33 8.60 1.83
C GLN A 650 27.21 7.34 1.74
N LEU A 651 27.25 6.53 2.80
CA LEU A 651 28.01 5.28 2.81
C LEU A 651 27.49 4.28 1.77
N ARG A 652 26.17 4.13 1.61
CA ARG A 652 25.58 3.27 0.57
C ARG A 652 25.89 3.77 -0.85
N ALA A 653 25.92 5.09 -1.05
CA ALA A 653 26.32 5.66 -2.33
C ALA A 653 27.79 5.35 -2.65
N LEU A 654 28.69 5.48 -1.67
CA LEU A 654 30.10 5.09 -1.78
C LEU A 654 30.27 3.59 -2.05
N GLU A 655 29.50 2.73 -1.37
CA GLU A 655 29.53 1.28 -1.57
C GLU A 655 29.11 0.90 -3.01
N SER A 656 28.11 1.58 -3.57
CA SER A 656 27.68 1.38 -4.96
C SER A 656 28.74 1.74 -6.01
N LEU A 657 29.72 2.55 -5.63
CA LEU A 657 30.89 2.93 -6.44
C LEU A 657 32.11 2.04 -6.18
N GLY A 658 31.96 0.95 -5.43
CA GLY A 658 33.07 0.06 -5.08
C GLY A 658 33.98 0.58 -3.97
N VAL A 659 33.58 1.67 -3.27
CA VAL A 659 34.24 2.13 -2.04
C VAL A 659 33.63 1.37 -0.87
N THR A 660 34.07 0.12 -0.72
CA THR A 660 33.63 -0.76 0.36
C THR A 660 34.15 -0.28 1.71
N THR A 661 33.33 -0.44 2.74
CA THR A 661 33.61 -0.14 4.15
C THR A 661 34.92 -0.76 4.63
N GLU A 662 35.26 -1.98 4.22
CA GLU A 662 36.51 -2.66 4.61
C GLU A 662 37.78 -1.95 4.11
N LYS A 663 37.78 -1.48 2.85
CA LYS A 663 38.97 -0.92 2.17
C LYS A 663 39.26 0.53 2.56
N TYR A 664 38.22 1.30 2.90
CA TYR A 664 38.33 2.74 3.17
C TYR A 664 37.90 3.12 4.61
N ALA A 665 37.60 2.13 5.47
CA ALA A 665 37.25 2.33 6.88
C ALA A 665 38.22 3.26 7.61
N ALA A 666 39.54 3.12 7.39
CA ALA A 666 40.55 3.90 8.08
C ALA A 666 40.44 5.42 7.82
N MET A 667 39.88 5.83 6.68
CA MET A 667 39.67 7.23 6.32
C MET A 667 38.25 7.70 6.68
N LEU A 668 37.23 6.86 6.44
CA LEU A 668 35.83 7.23 6.66
C LEU A 668 35.43 7.20 8.14
N PHE A 669 36.06 6.33 8.94
CA PHE A 669 35.77 6.21 10.38
C PHE A 669 36.04 7.52 11.14
N PRO A 670 37.23 8.17 11.04
CA PRO A 670 37.47 9.44 11.75
C PRO A 670 36.49 10.55 11.34
N LEU A 671 36.06 10.59 10.07
CA LEU A 671 35.09 11.56 9.59
C LEU A 671 33.75 11.38 10.28
N ILE A 672 33.26 10.15 10.36
CA ILE A 672 31.98 9.83 10.98
C ILE A 672 32.06 9.97 12.50
N GLU A 673 33.14 9.51 13.13
CA GLU A 673 33.38 9.68 14.57
C GLU A 673 33.35 11.16 14.96
N SER A 674 33.93 12.04 14.15
CA SER A 674 33.93 13.49 14.39
C SER A 674 32.58 14.18 14.20
N CYS A 675 31.57 13.51 13.63
CA CYS A 675 30.19 14.00 13.55
C CYS A 675 29.37 13.75 14.82
N LEU A 676 29.85 12.88 15.71
CA LEU A 676 29.08 12.40 16.86
C LEU A 676 29.19 13.36 18.05
N SER A 677 28.12 13.44 18.84
CA SER A 677 28.13 14.24 20.07
C SER A 677 29.04 13.62 21.13
N GLU A 678 29.52 14.44 22.07
CA GLU A 678 30.35 13.95 23.19
C GLU A 678 29.67 12.82 23.98
N GLU A 679 28.35 12.88 24.14
CA GLU A 679 27.56 11.85 24.83
C GLU A 679 27.60 10.50 24.10
N VAL A 680 27.38 10.53 22.78
CA VAL A 680 27.40 9.35 21.91
C VAL A 680 28.81 8.77 21.81
N LEU A 681 29.84 9.63 21.72
CA LEU A 681 31.24 9.21 21.75
C LEU A 681 31.62 8.55 23.07
N ARG A 682 31.18 9.10 24.21
CA ARG A 682 31.39 8.47 25.52
C ARG A 682 30.67 7.14 25.63
N ALA A 683 29.49 6.98 25.02
CA ALA A 683 28.78 5.71 24.98
C ALA A 683 29.51 4.69 24.10
N TRP A 684 29.98 5.10 22.92
CA TRP A 684 30.81 4.30 22.01
C TRP A 684 32.08 3.79 22.71
N GLN A 685 32.84 4.67 23.37
CA GLN A 685 34.08 4.31 24.07
C GLN A 685 33.87 3.40 25.29
N ARG A 686 32.67 3.42 25.89
CA ARG A 686 32.30 2.52 27.00
C ARG A 686 31.85 1.13 26.52
N ASN A 687 31.54 0.99 25.24
CA ASN A 687 31.01 -0.25 24.69
C ASN A 687 32.16 -1.17 24.25
N ASN A 688 32.71 -1.95 25.19
CA ASN A 688 33.82 -2.87 24.95
C ASN A 688 33.49 -4.04 24.00
N SER A 689 32.21 -4.29 23.71
CA SER A 689 31.75 -5.45 22.93
C SER A 689 32.19 -5.44 21.46
N PHE A 690 32.55 -4.28 20.91
CA PHE A 690 32.96 -4.13 19.50
C PHE A 690 34.49 -4.19 19.29
N ASN A 691 35.29 -4.26 20.35
CA ASN A 691 36.75 -4.39 20.26
C ASN A 691 37.23 -5.85 20.10
N ASP A 692 36.37 -6.85 20.34
CA ASP A 692 36.73 -8.28 20.31
C ASP A 692 36.33 -9.03 19.02
N LYS A 693 35.56 -8.40 18.12
CA LYS A 693 35.20 -9.01 16.82
C LYS A 693 36.31 -8.80 15.80
N LYS A 694 37.09 -9.86 15.51
CA LYS A 694 38.24 -9.84 14.58
C LYS A 694 37.91 -9.71 13.09
N GLU A 695 36.65 -9.84 12.68
CA GLU A 695 36.26 -9.96 11.27
C GLU A 695 35.54 -8.73 10.67
N GLU A 696 35.00 -7.82 11.49
CA GLU A 696 34.25 -6.62 11.01
C GLU A 696 35.12 -5.36 11.05
N SER A 697 34.98 -4.47 10.07
CA SER A 697 35.73 -3.20 10.05
C SER A 697 35.27 -2.28 11.18
N ARG A 698 36.20 -1.47 11.72
CA ARG A 698 35.89 -0.52 12.82
C ARG A 698 34.77 0.46 12.46
N LEU A 699 34.59 0.78 11.18
CA LEU A 699 33.51 1.61 10.67
C LEU A 699 32.15 0.91 10.72
N GLU A 700 32.08 -0.37 10.34
CA GLU A 700 30.84 -1.16 10.43
C GLU A 700 30.40 -1.32 11.87
N ASN A 701 31.35 -1.57 12.78
CA ASN A 701 31.08 -1.62 14.21
C ASN A 701 30.51 -0.30 14.74
N LEU A 702 31.03 0.84 14.27
CA LEU A 702 30.50 2.16 14.64
C LEU A 702 29.09 2.38 14.09
N MET A 703 28.83 2.05 12.82
CA MET A 703 27.50 2.19 12.22
C MET A 703 26.48 1.28 12.91
N GLN A 704 26.86 0.06 13.26
CA GLN A 704 26.02 -0.85 14.02
C GLN A 704 25.73 -0.34 15.43
N PHE A 705 26.73 0.26 16.11
CA PHE A 705 26.53 0.92 17.38
C PHE A 705 25.55 2.10 17.26
N LEU A 706 25.72 2.98 16.26
CA LEU A 706 24.84 4.12 16.05
C LEU A 706 23.40 3.68 15.76
N LYS A 707 23.24 2.63 14.95
CA LYS A 707 21.92 2.02 14.71
C LYS A 707 21.29 1.54 16.02
N ASN A 708 22.04 0.85 16.87
CA ASN A 708 21.55 0.38 18.16
C ASN A 708 21.17 1.53 19.10
N GLU A 709 21.92 2.63 19.10
CA GLU A 709 21.59 3.83 19.88
C GLU A 709 20.32 4.52 19.37
N VAL A 710 20.15 4.61 18.04
CA VAL A 710 18.92 5.12 17.41
C VAL A 710 17.70 4.26 17.80
N GLU A 711 17.81 2.95 17.67
CA GLU A 711 16.77 2.01 18.10
C GLU A 711 16.54 2.07 19.63
N GLY A 712 17.60 2.26 20.41
CA GLY A 712 17.55 2.41 21.86
C GLY A 712 16.80 3.66 22.29
N GLU A 713 17.05 4.81 21.64
CA GLU A 713 16.33 6.06 21.86
C GLU A 713 14.83 5.88 21.56
N GLU A 714 14.48 5.18 20.49
CA GLU A 714 13.08 4.84 20.18
C GLU A 714 12.45 3.92 21.25
N ARG A 715 13.16 2.88 21.71
CA ARG A 715 12.70 1.99 22.78
C ARG A 715 12.55 2.69 24.11
N ILE A 716 13.45 3.59 24.47
CA ILE A 716 13.35 4.41 25.70
C ILE A 716 12.16 5.36 25.59
N ASN A 717 11.98 6.00 24.44
CA ASN A 717 10.81 6.85 24.18
C ASN A 717 9.49 6.04 24.27
N LEU A 718 9.49 4.77 23.86
CA LEU A 718 8.37 3.84 24.04
C LEU A 718 8.19 3.45 25.52
N ALA A 719 9.25 3.12 26.23
CA ALA A 719 9.22 2.71 27.64
C ALA A 719 8.79 3.86 28.57
N MET A 720 9.27 5.08 28.32
CA MET A 720 8.90 6.29 29.06
C MET A 720 7.44 6.70 28.83
N LYS A 721 6.84 6.31 27.70
CA LYS A 721 5.40 6.47 27.46
C LYS A 721 4.54 5.48 28.26
N GLY A 722 5.14 4.40 28.80
CA GLY A 722 4.49 3.41 29.65
C GLY A 722 3.33 2.65 28.99
N PHE A 723 2.69 1.75 29.75
CA PHE A 723 1.40 1.14 29.40
C PHE A 723 0.28 1.88 30.12
N SER A 724 -0.18 3.01 29.58
CA SER A 724 -1.29 3.72 30.22
C SER A 724 -2.60 2.97 29.98
N VAL A 725 -3.08 2.28 31.02
CA VAL A 725 -4.42 1.72 31.13
C VAL A 725 -5.18 2.50 32.22
N LYS A 726 -6.09 3.37 31.76
CA LYS A 726 -7.16 4.13 32.46
C LYS A 726 -6.89 5.60 32.84
N ASP A 727 -7.78 6.43 32.28
CA ASP A 727 -8.20 7.74 32.76
C ASP A 727 -8.64 7.72 34.23
N ASN A 728 -8.08 8.60 35.06
CA ASN A 728 -8.81 9.75 35.61
C ASN A 728 -7.88 10.72 36.39
N PRO A 729 -8.24 12.01 36.47
CA PRO A 729 -7.33 13.09 36.85
C PRO A 729 -7.31 13.31 38.36
N LYS A 730 -6.14 13.62 38.94
CA LYS A 730 -5.97 14.74 39.89
C LYS A 730 -4.55 14.94 40.45
N ILE A 731 -4.17 16.23 40.44
CA ILE A 731 -3.32 16.97 41.39
C ILE A 731 -1.80 16.81 41.24
N TYR A 732 -1.19 17.76 40.53
CA TYR A 732 0.16 18.23 40.87
C TYR A 732 0.05 19.32 41.94
N SER A 733 0.58 19.03 43.13
CA SER A 733 0.83 20.02 44.18
C SER A 733 2.04 20.87 43.80
N LEU A 734 1.81 22.17 43.61
CA LEU A 734 2.86 23.19 43.55
C LEU A 734 3.54 23.35 44.91
N LYS A 735 4.87 23.34 44.95
CA LYS A 735 5.66 24.00 46.00
C LYS A 735 6.52 25.11 45.40
N LYS A 736 5.96 26.33 45.50
CA LYS A 736 6.51 27.70 45.62
C LYS A 736 7.67 28.19 44.73
N PRO A 737 7.50 29.38 44.13
CA PRO A 737 8.47 30.46 44.22
C PRO A 737 8.13 31.39 45.42
N MET A 738 9.17 31.83 46.13
CA MET A 738 9.09 32.93 47.10
C MET A 738 8.64 34.22 46.41
N HIS A 739 7.73 34.97 47.03
CA HIS A 739 7.54 36.38 46.71
C HIS A 739 8.43 37.22 47.62
N THR A 740 9.19 38.15 47.03
CA THR A 740 9.39 39.47 47.63
C THR A 740 9.25 40.52 46.53
N ALA A 741 8.36 41.46 46.82
CA ALA A 741 7.97 42.56 45.96
C ALA A 741 9.08 43.60 45.85
N ALA A 742 9.64 43.76 44.65
CA ALA A 742 10.28 44.99 44.21
C ALA A 742 10.36 44.99 42.68
N GLY A 743 9.53 45.83 42.05
CA GLY A 743 9.58 46.09 40.61
C GLY A 743 8.57 45.26 39.81
N LEU A 744 7.37 45.81 39.60
CA LEU A 744 6.75 46.02 38.28
C LEU A 744 5.23 46.24 38.43
N PHE A 745 4.86 47.45 38.82
CA PHE A 745 3.78 48.16 38.16
C PHE A 745 4.25 49.61 37.95
N ALA A 746 4.56 49.94 36.70
CA ALA A 746 4.24 51.23 36.11
C ALA A 746 3.87 50.97 34.64
N GLY A 747 2.61 51.28 34.30
CA GLY A 747 1.97 51.02 33.01
C GLY A 747 0.55 50.51 33.20
N SER A 748 -0.28 51.17 34.01
CA SER A 748 -1.22 52.26 33.63
C SER A 748 -2.68 51.77 33.73
N GLN A 749 -3.37 52.40 34.67
CA GLN A 749 -4.73 52.21 35.17
C GLN A 749 -5.83 52.19 34.09
N SER A 750 -6.78 51.26 34.25
CA SER A 750 -8.20 51.54 34.00
C SER A 750 -8.98 51.17 35.25
N SER A 751 -9.46 52.18 35.97
CA SER A 751 -10.26 52.04 37.19
C SER A 751 -11.61 51.39 36.86
N SER A 752 -11.79 50.11 37.18
CA SER A 752 -13.11 49.50 37.19
C SER A 752 -13.79 49.83 38.52
N ASN A 753 -14.87 50.62 38.46
CA ASN A 753 -15.76 50.83 39.60
C ASN A 753 -16.37 49.49 40.05
N CYS A 754 -16.76 49.39 41.31
CA CYS A 754 -17.56 48.27 41.79
C CYS A 754 -18.87 48.16 41.00
N ALA A 755 -19.13 47.02 40.36
CA ALA A 755 -20.31 46.84 39.49
C ALA A 755 -21.65 46.96 40.23
N PHE A 756 -21.66 46.77 41.56
CA PHE A 756 -22.89 46.73 42.36
C PHE A 756 -23.24 48.06 43.05
N CYS A 757 -22.26 48.93 43.33
CA CYS A 757 -22.52 50.24 43.95
C CYS A 757 -21.81 51.41 43.25
N ASN A 758 -21.07 51.13 42.18
CA ASN A 758 -20.32 52.06 41.34
C ASN A 758 -19.24 52.89 42.07
N GLU A 759 -18.87 52.51 43.29
CA GLU A 759 -17.78 53.15 44.05
C GLU A 759 -16.42 52.54 43.70
N LYS A 760 -15.37 53.36 43.75
CA LYS A 760 -14.00 52.96 43.38
C LYS A 760 -13.18 52.36 44.52
N ASN A 761 -13.77 52.27 45.71
CA ASN A 761 -13.02 52.08 46.94
C ASN A 761 -12.90 50.59 47.35
N HIS A 762 -13.50 49.68 46.57
CA HIS A 762 -13.43 48.23 46.77
C HIS A 762 -13.74 47.48 45.47
N GLU A 763 -13.27 46.23 45.35
CA GLU A 763 -13.63 45.33 44.26
C GLU A 763 -15.06 44.79 44.43
N SER A 764 -15.79 44.58 43.32
CA SER A 764 -17.21 44.16 43.33
C SER A 764 -17.52 42.96 44.21
N LYS A 765 -16.59 42.00 44.31
CA LYS A 765 -16.72 40.80 45.15
C LYS A 765 -16.80 41.08 46.66
N ASN A 766 -16.36 42.26 47.09
CA ASN A 766 -16.33 42.70 48.48
C ASN A 766 -17.39 43.77 48.79
N CYS A 767 -18.33 44.01 47.87
CA CYS A 767 -19.36 45.03 48.04
C CYS A 767 -20.41 44.60 49.06
N LYS A 768 -20.62 45.42 50.10
CA LYS A 768 -21.61 45.14 51.14
C LYS A 768 -23.05 45.20 50.63
N LEU A 769 -23.33 46.03 49.61
CA LEU A 769 -24.64 46.06 48.93
C LEU A 769 -24.90 44.72 48.20
N ALA A 770 -23.89 44.16 47.54
CA ALA A 770 -24.00 42.88 46.86
C ALA A 770 -24.26 41.70 47.82
N LEU A 771 -23.94 41.82 49.11
CA LEU A 771 -24.24 40.73 50.06
C LEU A 771 -25.75 40.62 50.37
N ASN A 772 -26.50 41.71 50.22
CA ASN A 772 -27.92 41.76 50.55
C ASN A 772 -28.86 41.66 49.33
N LEU A 773 -28.32 41.69 48.11
CA LEU A 773 -29.10 41.51 46.87
C LEU A 773 -29.32 40.03 46.57
N ASP A 774 -30.50 39.70 46.04
CA ASP A 774 -30.78 38.34 45.60
C ASP A 774 -30.10 38.02 44.25
N LEU A 775 -30.22 36.76 43.82
CA LEU A 775 -29.52 36.29 42.62
C LEU A 775 -30.04 36.90 41.32
N GLN A 776 -31.31 37.32 41.27
CA GLN A 776 -31.91 37.96 40.10
C GLN A 776 -31.51 39.44 40.02
N GLU A 777 -31.47 40.15 41.15
CA GLU A 777 -31.02 41.54 41.21
C GLU A 777 -29.54 41.69 40.86
N LYS A 778 -28.70 40.73 41.29
CA LYS A 778 -27.27 40.69 40.95
C LYS A 778 -26.97 40.47 39.46
N GLN A 779 -27.91 39.89 38.72
CA GLN A 779 -27.75 39.66 37.28
C GLN A 779 -28.14 40.88 36.43
N LEU A 780 -28.83 41.87 37.03
CA LEU A 780 -29.27 43.11 36.37
C LEU A 780 -28.27 44.27 36.54
N CYS A 781 -27.42 44.24 37.57
CA CYS A 781 -26.26 45.14 37.73
C CYS A 781 -25.04 44.60 36.95
#